data_AF-A0A8C4EXX2-F1
#
_entry.id   AF-A0A8C4EXX2-F1
#
_cell.length_a   1.000
_cell.length_b   1.000
_cell.length_c   1.000
_cell.angle_alpha   90.00
_cell.angle_beta   90.00
_cell.angle_gamma   90.00
#
_symmetry.space_group_name_H-M   'P 1'
#
loop_
_entity.id
_entity.type
_entity.pdbx_description
1 polymer ?
#
loop_
_entity_poly.entity_id
_entity_poly.type
_entity_poly.pdbx_seq_one_letter_code
_entity_poly.pdbx_strand_id
1 'polypeptide(L)'
;MTERTPLLHYRLSTSVNESEPRPPPAGSTQQRQPKKLSIFFGVVIPTLLSMFSVVVFLRIGFVVGQSGLYQAIAMFLVAYFIICMTVLSVCAISTNGALDAGGAYYMISRALGPEFGGSIGIMFFFANVCGCALFVLGLVEAIVATFGVPEDGTAATTAYQVLPSGYWWSLLYGTGVALLCLLVCLVGAHIYAKATFLIFLVVMFVLGTIFVSFFAVPPRTVVLPSSANPTANGTGPVFPTTANFTGFKLDTLLGNLWADYTVDYTTGTTMTFATVFAVMFNGCTGIMAGSNMSGELKNPSYSIPRGTITAVIFTFIIYNLLCVLVACSCDRVLLQRDYSFLRDINIWHPFVTIGVYSSTLSAAMSNLIGASRILYALARDDLFGKVLSPAKKTSHSGNPWVSVLISWFLVQLVLFSGKLNTIASIVTIFFLLVYAAVDLACLALEWASAPNFRPTFRYFTWHTCVLGIVGCAVMMFLINAIYASASIAFMLLLLLLIHYLSPTSSWGYISQALIFHQVRKYLLMLDVRKDHVKFWRPQVLLMVSNPRSSVGLITFINDIKKSGLYVLGHVQLGDLNTLPSDPLQSQYDSWLSLVDHLNIKAFVNLTLADSVRHGIQHLLFISGLGGMRPNTLVLGFYDDCLPNDKLIDPSLSTIQCTDPLGPLQELEQQPPLFHFSSLRGSSDRQDYGEFGDGKVLGPQEYVAIIADAMKMLKNVALARYFNNFDRAQVLSPPSSSPGKGAVYVDVWPVNLLRPDSSSYVDTCSLFLLQLACILNMVRAWRKATLRLFLCVEQGRSVRGSEEKLGQLLKELRIKAQVYPVPWDQQVALHWQRQGEWGKKQQSQSPDTTEEEKKQKAEMEEENEDDYVNSFPSNATRLSDDYLSAVNKLILDTAQPAPAVRFLYLPRPPADTRRYTTYLHQLELLTQDLGPTLLIHGVTPVITTDL
;
A
#
# COMPACT_ATOMS: atom_id res chain seq x y z
N MET A 1 8.64 5.00 -24.46
CA MET A 1 7.52 5.30 -23.52
C MET A 1 6.20 4.89 -24.15
N THR A 2 5.79 3.64 -23.97
CA THR A 2 4.40 3.22 -24.20
C THR A 2 3.65 3.46 -22.90
N GLU A 3 2.98 4.61 -22.78
CA GLU A 3 2.06 4.90 -21.68
C GLU A 3 0.89 3.91 -21.72
N ARG A 4 1.07 2.74 -21.11
CA ARG A 4 -0.05 1.93 -20.64
C ARG A 4 -0.60 2.55 -19.36
N THR A 5 -1.13 3.77 -19.46
CA THR A 5 -2.17 4.20 -18.54
C THR A 5 -3.45 3.52 -18.98
N PRO A 6 -3.97 2.54 -18.23
CA PRO A 6 -5.12 1.75 -18.67
C PRO A 6 -6.42 2.58 -18.78
N LEU A 7 -6.46 3.79 -18.18
CA LEU A 7 -7.54 4.76 -18.36
C LEU A 7 -7.58 5.43 -19.74
N LEU A 8 -6.43 5.65 -20.38
CA LEU A 8 -6.33 6.44 -21.62
C LEU A 8 -6.46 5.55 -22.87
N HIS A 9 -5.89 4.34 -22.83
CA HIS A 9 -6.01 3.36 -23.92
C HIS A 9 -7.44 2.83 -24.07
N TYR A 10 -8.18 2.62 -22.98
CA TYR A 10 -9.59 2.22 -23.04
C TYR A 10 -10.47 3.28 -23.73
N ARG A 11 -10.13 4.57 -23.58
CA ARG A 11 -10.88 5.67 -24.18
C ARG A 11 -10.50 5.95 -25.62
N LEU A 12 -9.22 5.91 -25.98
CA LEU A 12 -8.81 6.13 -27.36
C LEU A 12 -9.29 5.01 -28.29
N SER A 13 -9.26 3.74 -27.85
CA SER A 13 -9.76 2.64 -28.68
C SER A 13 -11.29 2.62 -28.83
N THR A 14 -12.03 3.25 -27.90
CA THR A 14 -13.49 3.40 -28.00
C THR A 14 -13.90 4.69 -28.72
N SER A 15 -13.14 5.78 -28.58
CA SER A 15 -13.46 7.08 -29.21
C SER A 15 -12.98 7.20 -30.66
N VAL A 16 -11.93 6.48 -31.07
CA VAL A 16 -11.43 6.52 -32.46
C VAL A 16 -12.38 5.83 -33.45
N ASN A 17 -13.33 5.03 -32.96
CA ASN A 17 -14.41 4.48 -33.79
C ASN A 17 -15.65 5.39 -33.93
N GLU A 18 -15.66 6.60 -33.35
CA GLU A 18 -16.86 7.47 -33.33
C GLU A 18 -16.74 8.81 -34.10
N SER A 19 -15.75 8.99 -34.98
CA SER A 19 -15.64 10.25 -35.75
C SER A 19 -15.33 10.06 -37.24
N GLU A 20 -16.33 9.60 -38.01
CA GLU A 20 -16.61 10.02 -39.39
C GLU A 20 -18.01 9.54 -39.79
N PRO A 21 -18.99 10.42 -40.14
CA PRO A 21 -20.31 9.98 -40.54
C PRO A 21 -20.28 9.50 -42.00
N ARG A 22 -20.02 8.22 -42.23
CA ARG A 22 -20.39 7.58 -43.51
C ARG A 22 -21.91 7.40 -43.54
N PRO A 23 -22.59 7.69 -44.68
CA PRO A 23 -24.01 7.42 -44.81
C PRO A 23 -24.24 5.90 -44.67
N PRO A 24 -25.26 5.45 -43.91
CA PRO A 24 -25.44 4.04 -43.62
C PRO A 24 -25.92 3.28 -44.87
N PRO A 25 -25.45 2.05 -45.11
CA PRO A 25 -26.10 1.14 -46.05
C PRO A 25 -27.49 0.79 -45.51
N ALA A 26 -28.49 0.80 -46.38
CA ALA A 26 -29.86 0.46 -46.05
C ALA A 26 -29.94 -0.98 -45.51
N GLY A 27 -30.28 -1.14 -44.22
CA GLY A 27 -30.59 -2.45 -43.65
C GLY A 27 -30.09 -2.78 -42.23
N SER A 28 -29.38 -1.89 -41.52
CA SER A 28 -28.95 -2.17 -40.13
C SER A 28 -29.90 -1.55 -39.10
N THR A 29 -30.46 -2.38 -38.23
CA THR A 29 -31.29 -1.99 -37.10
C THR A 29 -30.45 -1.18 -36.12
N GLN A 30 -30.68 0.13 -36.02
CA GLN A 30 -30.04 0.98 -35.00
C GLN A 30 -30.33 0.41 -33.61
N GLN A 31 -29.33 -0.17 -32.94
CA GLN A 31 -29.39 -0.40 -31.49
C GLN A 31 -29.49 0.96 -30.81
N ARG A 32 -30.71 1.34 -30.42
CA ARG A 32 -30.98 2.51 -29.57
C ARG A 32 -30.13 2.40 -28.31
N GLN A 33 -29.12 3.26 -28.15
CA GLN A 33 -28.46 3.44 -26.86
C GLN A 33 -29.53 3.74 -25.79
N PRO A 34 -29.48 3.10 -24.61
CA PRO A 34 -30.47 3.31 -23.57
C PRO A 34 -30.51 4.78 -23.14
N LYS A 35 -31.72 5.33 -22.96
CA LYS A 35 -31.91 6.72 -22.51
C LYS A 35 -31.36 6.88 -21.08
N LYS A 36 -30.29 7.68 -20.93
CA LYS A 36 -29.72 8.04 -19.62
C LYS A 36 -30.69 8.87 -18.77
N LEU A 37 -30.65 8.66 -17.46
CA LEU A 37 -31.49 9.32 -16.45
C LEU A 37 -31.06 10.77 -16.20
N SER A 38 -32.04 11.62 -15.88
CA SER A 38 -31.81 13.01 -15.45
C SER A 38 -31.51 13.11 -13.95
N ILE A 39 -31.08 14.28 -13.48
CA ILE A 39 -30.78 14.57 -12.06
C ILE A 39 -31.97 14.23 -11.16
N PHE A 40 -33.18 14.63 -11.59
CA PHE A 40 -34.40 14.46 -10.80
C PHE A 40 -34.80 12.99 -10.67
N PHE A 41 -34.85 12.26 -11.79
CA PHE A 41 -35.25 10.85 -11.81
C PHE A 41 -34.17 9.90 -11.29
N GLY A 42 -32.90 10.22 -11.49
CA GLY A 42 -31.79 9.32 -11.16
C GLY A 42 -31.12 9.59 -9.80
N VAL A 43 -31.27 10.79 -9.23
CA VAL A 43 -30.62 11.15 -7.95
C VAL A 43 -31.61 11.65 -6.91
N VAL A 44 -32.39 12.69 -7.21
CA VAL A 44 -33.27 13.35 -6.22
C VAL A 44 -34.34 12.40 -5.72
N ILE A 45 -35.15 11.83 -6.62
CA ILE A 45 -36.27 10.95 -6.26
C ILE A 45 -35.80 9.70 -5.49
N PRO A 46 -34.79 8.93 -5.97
CA PRO A 46 -34.30 7.77 -5.22
C PRO A 46 -33.75 8.13 -3.85
N THR A 47 -33.04 9.26 -3.72
CA THR A 47 -32.50 9.71 -2.42
C THR A 47 -33.60 10.14 -1.47
N LEU A 48 -34.59 10.90 -1.96
CA LEU A 48 -35.75 11.32 -1.16
C LEU A 48 -36.56 10.13 -0.66
N LEU A 49 -36.87 9.16 -1.52
CA LEU A 49 -37.63 7.98 -1.11
C LEU A 49 -36.84 7.00 -0.25
N SER A 50 -35.52 7.01 -0.34
CA SER A 50 -34.68 6.23 0.58
C SER A 50 -34.66 6.85 1.98
N MET A 51 -34.71 8.18 2.08
CA MET A 51 -34.77 8.90 3.37
C MET A 51 -36.19 8.99 3.93
N PHE A 52 -37.21 9.19 3.09
CA PHE A 52 -38.62 9.07 3.48
C PHE A 52 -38.99 7.59 3.59
N SER A 53 -38.59 7.00 4.71
CA SER A 53 -38.86 5.62 5.07
C SER A 53 -40.00 5.53 6.11
N VAL A 54 -40.18 4.34 6.69
CA VAL A 54 -41.15 4.06 7.78
C VAL A 54 -41.09 5.10 8.92
N VAL A 55 -39.91 5.70 9.13
CA VAL A 55 -39.67 6.61 10.26
C VAL A 55 -40.54 7.86 10.19
N VAL A 56 -40.74 8.44 8.99
CA VAL A 56 -41.52 9.69 8.86
C VAL A 56 -43.00 9.50 9.23
N PHE A 57 -43.54 8.30 9.01
CA PHE A 57 -44.96 8.01 9.23
C PHE A 57 -45.24 7.29 10.56
N LEU A 58 -44.35 6.41 11.02
CA LEU A 58 -44.60 5.59 12.21
C LEU A 58 -43.74 5.97 13.43
N ARG A 59 -42.58 6.61 13.22
CA ARG A 59 -41.60 6.82 14.32
C ARG A 59 -41.42 8.28 14.70
N ILE A 60 -41.91 9.25 13.92
CA ILE A 60 -41.78 10.66 14.27
C ILE A 60 -42.47 11.01 15.59
N GLY A 61 -43.67 10.45 15.83
CA GLY A 61 -44.39 10.62 17.09
C GLY A 61 -43.64 10.00 18.26
N PHE A 62 -43.16 8.77 18.09
CA PHE A 62 -42.31 8.10 19.07
C PHE A 62 -41.07 8.93 19.44
N VAL A 63 -40.37 9.50 18.47
CA VAL A 63 -39.18 10.33 18.71
C VAL A 63 -39.54 11.56 19.54
N VAL A 64 -40.58 12.31 19.15
CA VAL A 64 -41.03 13.52 19.87
C VAL A 64 -41.61 13.17 21.25
N GLY A 65 -42.35 12.08 21.37
CA GLY A 65 -43.00 11.66 22.61
C GLY A 65 -42.01 11.20 23.69
N GLN A 66 -40.94 10.50 23.29
CA GLN A 66 -39.91 10.01 24.21
C GLN A 66 -38.85 11.08 24.53
N SER A 67 -38.34 11.77 23.51
CA SER A 67 -37.24 12.73 23.69
C SER A 67 -37.70 14.17 23.95
N GLY A 68 -38.97 14.49 23.70
CA GLY A 68 -39.45 15.86 23.71
C GLY A 68 -38.98 16.66 22.49
N LEU A 69 -39.59 17.82 22.25
CA LEU A 69 -39.33 18.64 21.06
C LEU A 69 -37.87 19.12 20.97
N TYR A 70 -37.29 19.60 22.07
CA TYR A 70 -35.92 20.15 22.04
C TYR A 70 -34.88 19.09 21.73
N GLN A 71 -34.99 17.92 22.37
CA GLN A 71 -34.04 16.85 22.14
C GLN A 71 -34.27 16.18 20.78
N ALA A 72 -35.52 16.06 20.30
CA ALA A 72 -35.82 15.58 18.96
C ALA A 72 -35.16 16.46 17.87
N ILE A 73 -35.30 17.78 17.97
CA ILE A 73 -34.64 18.73 17.05
C ILE A 73 -33.12 18.60 17.17
N ALA A 74 -32.57 18.52 18.38
CA ALA A 74 -31.15 18.33 18.59
C ALA A 74 -30.63 17.02 17.95
N MET A 75 -31.37 15.91 18.08
CA MET A 75 -31.03 14.65 17.43
C MET A 75 -31.00 14.78 15.90
N PHE A 76 -32.00 15.43 15.30
CA PHE A 76 -32.01 15.69 13.86
C PHE A 76 -30.86 16.61 13.43
N LEU A 77 -30.53 17.64 14.20
CA LEU A 77 -29.38 18.50 13.93
C LEU A 77 -28.06 17.71 13.93
N VAL A 78 -27.85 16.86 14.93
CA VAL A 78 -26.65 15.99 14.99
C VAL A 78 -26.62 14.99 13.83
N ALA A 79 -27.74 14.33 13.53
CA ALA A 79 -27.84 13.38 12.43
C ALA A 79 -27.55 14.04 11.07
N TYR A 80 -28.18 15.17 10.78
CA TYR A 80 -28.00 15.90 9.53
C TYR A 80 -26.65 16.60 9.44
N PHE A 81 -26.03 16.96 10.56
CA PHE A 81 -24.64 17.42 10.59
C PHE A 81 -23.68 16.31 10.11
N ILE A 82 -23.80 15.11 10.67
CA ILE A 82 -22.99 13.94 10.25
C ILE A 82 -23.22 13.65 8.77
N ILE A 83 -24.49 13.57 8.36
CA ILE A 83 -24.87 13.31 6.96
C ILE A 83 -24.32 14.40 6.04
N CYS A 84 -24.38 15.67 6.42
CA CYS A 84 -23.86 16.77 5.61
C CYS A 84 -22.36 16.61 5.38
N MET A 85 -21.58 16.30 6.41
CA MET A 85 -20.13 16.07 6.28
C MET A 85 -19.83 14.94 5.30
N THR A 86 -20.53 13.81 5.41
CA THR A 86 -20.37 12.69 4.49
C THR A 86 -20.84 13.02 3.06
N VAL A 87 -21.91 13.80 2.91
CA VAL A 87 -22.38 14.26 1.59
C VAL A 87 -21.33 15.14 0.92
N LEU A 88 -20.65 16.03 1.65
CA LEU A 88 -19.56 16.85 1.10
C LEU A 88 -18.40 15.97 0.59
N SER A 89 -18.03 14.92 1.34
CA SER A 89 -17.03 13.91 0.91
C SER A 89 -17.47 13.13 -0.33
N VAL A 90 -18.72 12.65 -0.37
CA VAL A 90 -19.29 11.97 -1.57
C VAL A 90 -19.31 12.92 -2.77
N CYS A 91 -19.65 14.20 -2.57
CA CYS A 91 -19.60 15.21 -3.62
C CYS A 91 -18.18 15.36 -4.16
N ALA A 92 -17.18 15.47 -3.28
CA ALA A 92 -15.78 15.56 -3.67
C ALA A 92 -15.33 14.36 -4.52
N ILE A 93 -15.58 13.13 -4.06
CA ILE A 93 -15.29 11.90 -4.82
C ILE A 93 -16.01 11.91 -6.16
N SER A 94 -17.31 12.26 -6.18
CA SER A 94 -18.09 12.24 -7.42
C SER A 94 -17.64 13.29 -8.45
N THR A 95 -16.98 14.35 -7.99
CA THR A 95 -16.40 15.39 -8.84
C THR A 95 -14.94 15.14 -9.19
N ASN A 96 -14.36 14.05 -8.70
CA ASN A 96 -12.98 13.68 -8.96
C ASN A 96 -12.87 12.78 -10.21
N GLY A 97 -12.37 13.35 -11.31
CA GLY A 97 -12.17 12.63 -12.56
C GLY A 97 -13.47 12.24 -13.28
N ALA A 98 -13.36 11.34 -14.25
CA ALA A 98 -14.50 10.86 -15.01
C ALA A 98 -15.08 9.58 -14.39
N LEU A 99 -16.28 9.69 -13.83
CA LEU A 99 -16.99 8.55 -13.23
C LEU A 99 -17.50 7.60 -14.31
N ASP A 100 -17.16 6.32 -14.19
CA ASP A 100 -17.65 5.24 -15.05
C ASP A 100 -18.83 4.49 -14.41
N ALA A 101 -19.43 3.55 -15.15
CA ALA A 101 -20.77 3.00 -14.87
C ALA A 101 -20.95 2.06 -13.65
N GLY A 102 -20.15 2.19 -12.58
CA GLY A 102 -20.10 1.21 -11.49
C GLY A 102 -20.74 1.58 -10.14
N GLY A 103 -21.49 2.69 -10.04
CA GLY A 103 -22.17 3.08 -8.79
C GLY A 103 -21.23 3.66 -7.73
N ALA A 104 -21.72 3.84 -6.49
CA ALA A 104 -20.99 4.45 -5.39
C ALA A 104 -19.67 3.73 -5.04
N TYR A 105 -19.69 2.39 -5.03
CA TYR A 105 -18.49 1.59 -4.79
C TYR A 105 -17.40 1.86 -5.83
N TYR A 106 -17.74 1.90 -7.12
CA TYR A 106 -16.75 2.13 -8.18
C TYR A 106 -16.08 3.51 -8.05
N MET A 107 -16.85 4.53 -7.64
CA MET A 107 -16.27 5.85 -7.38
C MET A 107 -15.25 5.81 -6.25
N ILE A 108 -15.55 5.05 -5.19
CA ILE A 108 -14.69 4.90 -4.00
C ILE A 108 -13.45 4.04 -4.33
N SER A 109 -13.64 2.87 -4.97
CA SER A 109 -12.55 1.92 -5.24
C SER A 109 -11.53 2.45 -6.24
N ARG A 110 -11.95 3.26 -7.21
CA ARG A 110 -11.03 3.88 -8.17
C ARG A 110 -10.26 5.06 -7.57
N ALA A 111 -10.80 5.71 -6.53
CA ALA A 111 -10.10 6.75 -5.81
C ALA A 111 -9.07 6.18 -4.81
N LEU A 112 -9.43 5.11 -4.10
CA LEU A 112 -8.62 4.57 -2.98
C LEU A 112 -7.80 3.32 -3.33
N GLY A 113 -8.08 2.69 -4.46
CA GLY A 113 -7.52 1.37 -4.78
C GLY A 113 -8.33 0.21 -4.19
N PRO A 114 -7.94 -1.03 -4.53
CA PRO A 114 -8.74 -2.23 -4.29
C PRO A 114 -8.88 -2.60 -2.81
N GLU A 115 -7.86 -2.37 -1.98
CA GLU A 115 -7.88 -2.75 -0.56
C GLU A 115 -8.96 -1.98 0.22
N PHE A 116 -8.82 -0.64 0.25
CA PHE A 116 -9.77 0.23 0.93
C PHE A 116 -11.13 0.23 0.22
N GLY A 117 -11.14 0.28 -1.11
CA GLY A 117 -12.38 0.24 -1.90
C GLY A 117 -13.17 -1.03 -1.63
N GLY A 118 -12.51 -2.19 -1.68
CA GLY A 118 -13.09 -3.51 -1.45
C GLY A 118 -13.73 -3.65 -0.08
N SER A 119 -13.01 -3.31 0.99
CA SER A 119 -13.54 -3.42 2.35
C SER A 119 -14.73 -2.51 2.59
N ILE A 120 -14.65 -1.25 2.13
CA ILE A 120 -15.77 -0.29 2.22
C ILE A 120 -16.97 -0.79 1.42
N GLY A 121 -16.72 -1.33 0.21
CA GLY A 121 -17.75 -1.90 -0.65
C GLY A 121 -18.50 -3.06 -0.01
N ILE A 122 -17.79 -4.03 0.57
CA ILE A 122 -18.40 -5.19 1.24
C ILE A 122 -19.20 -4.74 2.47
N MET A 123 -18.65 -3.82 3.26
CA MET A 123 -19.37 -3.28 4.41
C MET A 123 -20.66 -2.58 3.97
N PHE A 124 -20.58 -1.79 2.90
CA PHE A 124 -21.73 -1.10 2.35
C PHE A 124 -22.75 -2.05 1.73
N PHE A 125 -22.30 -3.16 1.13
CA PHE A 125 -23.17 -4.24 0.69
C PHE A 125 -23.97 -4.84 1.85
N PHE A 126 -23.32 -5.20 2.96
CA PHE A 126 -24.01 -5.72 4.15
C PHE A 126 -24.96 -4.70 4.77
N ALA A 127 -24.59 -3.42 4.81
CA ALA A 127 -25.47 -2.34 5.29
C ALA A 127 -26.78 -2.29 4.49
N ASN A 128 -26.71 -2.38 3.16
CA ASN A 128 -27.88 -2.40 2.29
C ASN A 128 -28.70 -3.70 2.43
N VAL A 129 -28.07 -4.86 2.57
CA VAL A 129 -28.76 -6.14 2.79
C VAL A 129 -29.56 -6.10 4.10
N CYS A 130 -28.91 -5.72 5.21
CA CYS A 130 -29.59 -5.61 6.50
C CYS A 130 -30.66 -4.50 6.49
N GLY A 131 -30.39 -3.39 5.78
CA GLY A 131 -31.35 -2.30 5.62
C GLY A 131 -32.60 -2.69 4.82
N CYS A 132 -32.45 -3.52 3.78
CA CYS A 132 -33.59 -4.06 3.04
C CYS A 132 -34.47 -4.94 3.96
N ALA A 133 -33.85 -5.84 4.73
CA ALA A 133 -34.56 -6.68 5.70
C ALA A 133 -35.32 -5.85 6.76
N LEU A 134 -34.70 -4.77 7.25
CA LEU A 134 -35.34 -3.84 8.18
C LEU A 134 -36.61 -3.20 7.60
N PHE A 135 -36.56 -2.70 6.37
CA PHE A 135 -37.73 -2.08 5.74
C PHE A 135 -38.83 -3.10 5.38
N VAL A 136 -38.45 -4.32 5.02
CA VAL A 136 -39.41 -5.42 4.83
C VAL A 136 -40.11 -5.77 6.14
N LEU A 137 -39.37 -5.91 7.25
CA LEU A 137 -39.97 -6.16 8.58
C LEU A 137 -40.86 -5.00 9.03
N GLY A 138 -40.45 -3.75 8.81
CA GLY A 138 -41.28 -2.58 9.12
C GLY A 138 -42.58 -2.52 8.30
N LEU A 139 -42.55 -2.97 7.04
CA LEU A 139 -43.77 -3.11 6.23
C LEU A 139 -44.68 -4.21 6.77
N VAL A 140 -44.11 -5.36 7.14
CA VAL A 140 -44.90 -6.46 7.74
C VAL A 140 -45.53 -6.02 9.06
N GLU A 141 -44.79 -5.31 9.91
CA GLU A 141 -45.31 -4.74 11.16
C GLU A 141 -46.52 -3.83 10.88
N ALA A 142 -46.42 -2.95 9.88
CA ALA A 142 -47.53 -2.08 9.49
C ALA A 142 -48.75 -2.83 8.93
N ILE A 143 -48.53 -3.92 8.17
CA ILE A 143 -49.59 -4.79 7.63
C ILE A 143 -50.31 -5.53 8.77
N VAL A 144 -49.54 -6.14 9.68
CA VAL A 144 -50.08 -6.90 10.81
C VAL A 144 -50.80 -5.96 11.79
N ALA A 145 -50.30 -4.74 12.01
CA ALA A 145 -50.99 -3.74 12.82
C ALA A 145 -52.35 -3.31 12.25
N THR A 146 -52.54 -3.37 10.93
CA THR A 146 -53.79 -2.94 10.27
C THR A 146 -54.78 -4.08 10.09
N PHE A 147 -54.29 -5.28 9.72
CA PHE A 147 -55.15 -6.39 9.29
C PHE A 147 -54.97 -7.67 10.14
N GLY A 148 -54.09 -7.66 11.14
CA GLY A 148 -53.80 -8.81 12.00
C GLY A 148 -54.90 -9.07 13.02
N VAL A 149 -55.16 -10.35 13.30
CA VAL A 149 -56.04 -10.82 14.38
C VAL A 149 -55.20 -10.90 15.68
N PRO A 150 -55.63 -10.31 16.81
CA PRO A 150 -54.89 -10.40 18.08
C PRO A 150 -54.76 -11.85 18.60
N GLU A 151 -53.60 -12.21 19.17
CA GLU A 151 -53.32 -13.58 19.69
C GLU A 151 -54.21 -13.98 20.88
N ASP A 152 -54.82 -13.03 21.60
CA ASP A 152 -55.61 -13.27 22.82
C ASP A 152 -57.03 -13.80 22.57
N GLY A 153 -57.41 -14.14 21.34
CA GLY A 153 -58.70 -14.78 21.04
C GLY A 153 -59.94 -13.93 21.34
N THR A 154 -59.79 -12.68 21.77
CA THR A 154 -60.88 -11.70 21.82
C THR A 154 -61.31 -11.38 20.40
N ALA A 155 -62.59 -11.59 20.10
CA ALA A 155 -63.18 -11.46 18.77
C ALA A 155 -62.63 -10.27 17.97
N ALA A 156 -62.39 -10.50 16.67
CA ALA A 156 -62.01 -9.47 15.71
C ALA A 156 -62.91 -8.24 15.91
N THR A 157 -62.32 -7.16 16.41
CA THR A 157 -63.07 -5.96 16.81
C THR A 157 -63.54 -5.16 15.59
N THR A 158 -63.03 -5.49 14.39
CA THR A 158 -63.32 -4.81 13.13
C THR A 158 -63.37 -5.81 11.95
N ALA A 159 -64.25 -5.59 10.96
CA ALA A 159 -64.48 -6.48 9.82
C ALA A 159 -63.26 -6.74 8.89
N TYR A 160 -62.14 -6.04 9.10
CA TYR A 160 -60.94 -6.09 8.26
C TYR A 160 -59.76 -6.86 8.90
N GLN A 161 -59.88 -7.34 10.14
CA GLN A 161 -58.83 -8.14 10.80
C GLN A 161 -58.97 -9.62 10.42
N VAL A 162 -58.19 -10.07 9.44
CA VAL A 162 -58.29 -11.41 8.83
C VAL A 162 -56.96 -12.16 8.85
N LEU A 163 -55.83 -11.47 8.97
CA LEU A 163 -54.50 -12.11 8.90
C LEU A 163 -54.09 -12.70 10.26
N PRO A 164 -53.66 -13.97 10.32
CA PRO A 164 -53.12 -14.55 11.55
C PRO A 164 -51.82 -13.85 11.96
N SER A 165 -51.69 -13.56 13.26
CA SER A 165 -50.45 -13.06 13.87
C SER A 165 -49.55 -14.21 14.32
N GLY A 166 -48.26 -13.95 14.42
CA GLY A 166 -47.26 -14.88 14.94
C GLY A 166 -45.94 -14.79 14.17
N TYR A 167 -44.87 -15.33 14.76
CA TYR A 167 -43.52 -15.26 14.20
C TYR A 167 -43.44 -15.85 12.78
N TRP A 168 -43.96 -17.06 12.58
CA TRP A 168 -43.92 -17.75 11.28
C TRP A 168 -44.79 -17.07 10.22
N TRP A 169 -45.92 -16.48 10.63
CA TRP A 169 -46.78 -15.70 9.74
C TRP A 169 -46.12 -14.38 9.33
N SER A 170 -45.52 -13.66 10.27
CA SER A 170 -44.72 -12.46 9.99
C SER A 170 -43.55 -12.77 9.05
N LEU A 171 -42.87 -13.90 9.24
CA LEU A 171 -41.80 -14.34 8.35
C LEU A 171 -42.33 -14.68 6.95
N LEU A 172 -43.48 -15.33 6.84
CA LEU A 172 -44.13 -15.63 5.57
C LEU A 172 -44.49 -14.35 4.81
N TYR A 173 -45.10 -13.37 5.48
CA TYR A 173 -45.42 -12.07 4.89
C TYR A 173 -44.15 -11.33 4.46
N GLY A 174 -43.10 -11.34 5.30
CA GLY A 174 -41.81 -10.75 4.97
C GLY A 174 -41.16 -11.40 3.76
N THR A 175 -41.22 -12.73 3.66
CA THR A 175 -40.72 -13.49 2.50
C THR A 175 -41.51 -13.14 1.24
N GLY A 176 -42.83 -13.00 1.33
CA GLY A 176 -43.69 -12.57 0.22
C GLY A 176 -43.35 -11.15 -0.27
N VAL A 177 -43.16 -10.21 0.65
CA VAL A 177 -42.74 -8.82 0.32
C VAL A 177 -41.32 -8.80 -0.28
N ALA A 178 -40.39 -9.56 0.28
CA ALA A 178 -39.03 -9.68 -0.25
C ALA A 178 -39.02 -10.27 -1.67
N LEU A 179 -39.88 -11.27 -1.93
CA LEU A 179 -40.07 -11.86 -3.26
C LEU A 179 -40.67 -10.84 -4.24
N LEU A 180 -41.64 -10.01 -3.81
CA LEU A 180 -42.15 -8.90 -4.62
C LEU A 180 -41.02 -7.92 -4.98
N CYS A 181 -40.18 -7.54 -4.01
CA CYS A 181 -39.01 -6.69 -4.26
C CYS A 181 -38.05 -7.33 -5.27
N LEU A 182 -37.77 -8.64 -5.15
CA LEU A 182 -36.95 -9.39 -6.10
C LEU A 182 -37.50 -9.30 -7.52
N LEU A 183 -38.79 -9.59 -7.72
CA LEU A 183 -39.43 -9.58 -9.03
C LEU A 183 -39.28 -8.21 -9.70
N VAL A 184 -39.54 -7.13 -8.97
CA VAL A 184 -39.40 -5.75 -9.49
C VAL A 184 -37.94 -5.43 -9.83
N CYS A 185 -36.98 -5.84 -8.99
CA CYS A 185 -35.56 -5.58 -9.21
C CYS A 185 -34.96 -6.38 -10.38
N LEU A 186 -35.52 -7.55 -10.71
CA LEU A 186 -35.10 -8.38 -11.84
C LEU A 186 -35.47 -7.76 -13.20
N VAL A 187 -36.56 -6.98 -13.29
CA VAL A 187 -37.01 -6.38 -14.56
C VAL A 187 -36.08 -5.27 -15.06
N GLY A 188 -35.37 -4.58 -14.15
CA GLY A 188 -34.26 -3.67 -14.47
C GLY A 188 -34.42 -2.21 -14.00
N ALA A 189 -33.32 -1.45 -14.07
CA ALA A 189 -33.20 -0.11 -13.48
C ALA A 189 -34.14 0.95 -14.07
N HIS A 190 -34.47 0.87 -15.35
CA HIS A 190 -35.36 1.84 -16.00
C HIS A 190 -36.83 1.68 -15.56
N ILE A 191 -37.27 0.44 -15.34
CA ILE A 191 -38.62 0.16 -14.82
C ILE A 191 -38.69 0.54 -13.35
N TYR A 192 -37.63 0.25 -12.60
CA TYR A 192 -37.47 0.76 -11.24
C TYR A 192 -37.60 2.29 -11.16
N ALA A 193 -36.90 3.06 -12.00
CA ALA A 193 -36.97 4.53 -11.97
C ALA A 193 -38.40 5.05 -12.23
N LYS A 194 -39.16 4.40 -13.13
CA LYS A 194 -40.56 4.74 -13.38
C LYS A 194 -41.48 4.38 -12.21
N ALA A 195 -41.31 3.19 -11.64
CA ALA A 195 -42.09 2.75 -10.47
C ALA A 195 -41.83 3.65 -9.26
N THR A 196 -40.56 4.00 -9.03
CA THR A 196 -40.11 4.88 -7.96
C THR A 196 -40.70 6.29 -8.11
N PHE A 197 -40.84 6.80 -9.34
CA PHE A 197 -41.52 8.07 -9.58
C PHE A 197 -43.01 8.02 -9.21
N LEU A 198 -43.72 6.94 -9.57
CA LEU A 198 -45.13 6.78 -9.18
C LEU A 198 -45.27 6.76 -7.65
N ILE A 199 -44.40 6.00 -6.97
CA ILE A 199 -44.38 5.93 -5.52
C ILE A 199 -44.06 7.30 -4.90
N PHE A 200 -43.14 8.06 -5.50
CA PHE A 200 -42.83 9.43 -5.07
C PHE A 200 -44.07 10.32 -5.08
N LEU A 201 -44.87 10.29 -6.15
CA LEU A 201 -46.09 11.08 -6.22
C LEU A 201 -47.10 10.68 -5.12
N VAL A 202 -47.25 9.37 -4.88
CA VAL A 202 -48.12 8.87 -3.80
C VAL A 202 -47.63 9.34 -2.43
N VAL A 203 -46.34 9.18 -2.14
CA VAL A 203 -45.75 9.57 -0.84
C VAL A 203 -45.84 11.09 -0.63
N MET A 204 -45.55 11.90 -1.64
CA MET A 204 -45.68 13.36 -1.56
C MET A 204 -47.13 13.80 -1.36
N PHE A 205 -48.07 13.16 -2.06
CA PHE A 205 -49.50 13.44 -1.88
C PHE A 205 -49.95 13.13 -0.45
N VAL A 206 -49.61 11.95 0.07
CA VAL A 206 -49.96 11.56 1.45
C VAL A 206 -49.31 12.49 2.47
N LEU A 207 -48.03 12.83 2.29
CA LEU A 207 -47.34 13.78 3.16
C LEU A 207 -48.02 15.16 3.14
N GLY A 208 -48.46 15.63 1.98
CA GLY A 208 -49.27 16.84 1.85
C GLY A 208 -50.59 16.74 2.63
N THR A 209 -51.30 15.61 2.57
CA THR A 209 -52.53 15.41 3.35
C THR A 209 -52.28 15.44 4.86
N ILE A 210 -51.14 14.91 5.34
CA ILE A 210 -50.77 14.97 6.76
C ILE A 210 -50.58 16.42 7.20
N PHE A 211 -49.84 17.23 6.42
CA PHE A 211 -49.63 18.64 6.75
C PHE A 211 -50.95 19.42 6.79
N VAL A 212 -51.85 19.20 5.82
CA VAL A 212 -53.17 19.85 5.81
C VAL A 212 -54.03 19.38 7.00
N SER A 213 -53.91 18.12 7.41
CA SER A 213 -54.72 17.54 8.50
C SER A 213 -54.49 18.22 9.85
N PHE A 214 -53.27 18.69 10.15
CA PHE A 214 -53.01 19.46 11.38
C PHE A 214 -53.84 20.74 11.50
N PHE A 215 -54.25 21.33 10.37
CA PHE A 215 -55.05 22.55 10.33
C PHE A 215 -56.54 22.30 10.07
N ALA A 216 -56.87 21.24 9.32
CA ALA A 216 -58.24 20.98 8.86
C ALA A 216 -59.07 20.12 9.82
N VAL A 217 -58.44 19.26 10.62
CA VAL A 217 -59.13 18.30 11.50
C VAL A 217 -59.39 18.94 12.87
N PRO A 218 -60.64 18.91 13.39
CA PRO A 218 -60.94 19.41 14.72
C PRO A 218 -60.36 18.52 15.83
N PRO A 219 -60.18 19.05 17.05
CA PRO A 219 -59.71 18.27 18.19
C PRO A 219 -60.55 17.01 18.43
N ARG A 220 -59.91 15.85 18.60
CA ARG A 220 -60.58 14.55 18.76
C ARG A 220 -59.84 13.64 19.74
N THR A 221 -60.58 12.76 20.39
CA THR A 221 -60.03 11.73 21.29
C THR A 221 -59.71 10.46 20.51
N VAL A 222 -58.47 9.98 20.61
CA VAL A 222 -57.98 8.76 19.96
C VAL A 222 -57.93 7.62 20.98
N VAL A 223 -58.39 6.44 20.59
CA VAL A 223 -58.36 5.23 21.41
C VAL A 223 -56.98 4.59 21.30
N LEU A 224 -56.35 4.31 22.45
CA LEU A 224 -54.99 3.77 22.49
C LEU A 224 -55.00 2.24 22.37
N PRO A 225 -53.94 1.61 21.80
CA PRO A 225 -53.80 0.16 21.79
C PRO A 225 -53.69 -0.44 23.21
N SER A 226 -54.39 -1.55 23.46
CA SER A 226 -54.31 -2.29 24.74
C SER A 226 -52.91 -2.89 24.95
N SER A 227 -52.33 -2.71 26.14
CA SER A 227 -50.99 -3.23 26.47
C SER A 227 -50.99 -4.75 26.70
N ALA A 228 -49.99 -5.44 26.16
CA ALA A 228 -49.83 -6.90 26.20
C ALA A 228 -49.53 -7.54 27.58
N ASN A 229 -49.67 -6.80 28.69
CA ASN A 229 -49.57 -7.34 30.05
C ASN A 229 -50.63 -6.69 30.96
N PRO A 230 -51.89 -7.17 30.97
CA PRO A 230 -52.77 -6.92 32.08
C PRO A 230 -52.22 -7.73 33.27
N THR A 231 -51.48 -7.10 34.17
CA THR A 231 -51.18 -7.75 35.45
C THR A 231 -52.52 -8.09 36.12
N ALA A 232 -52.79 -9.38 36.24
CA ALA A 232 -54.07 -9.97 36.64
C ALA A 232 -54.50 -9.68 38.10
N ASN A 233 -53.86 -8.75 38.79
CA ASN A 233 -54.27 -8.26 40.10
C ASN A 233 -54.30 -6.73 40.02
N GLY A 234 -55.47 -6.13 40.25
CA GLY A 234 -55.79 -4.70 40.04
C GLY A 234 -55.05 -3.69 40.93
N THR A 235 -53.74 -3.83 41.10
CA THR A 235 -52.87 -2.91 41.85
C THR A 235 -51.72 -2.36 40.99
N GLY A 236 -51.78 -2.52 39.67
CA GLY A 236 -50.87 -1.88 38.72
C GLY A 236 -51.31 -0.44 38.37
N PRO A 237 -50.39 0.42 37.87
CA PRO A 237 -50.74 1.77 37.44
C PRO A 237 -51.82 1.73 36.35
N VAL A 238 -52.94 2.41 36.58
CA VAL A 238 -54.03 2.57 35.60
C VAL A 238 -53.48 3.35 34.41
N PHE A 239 -53.26 2.66 33.30
CA PHE A 239 -52.83 3.31 32.08
C PHE A 239 -54.01 3.95 31.36
N PRO A 240 -53.87 5.19 30.84
CA PRO A 240 -54.94 5.84 30.09
C PRO A 240 -55.29 5.02 28.83
N THR A 241 -56.57 4.81 28.60
CA THR A 241 -57.13 4.06 27.45
C THR A 241 -57.46 4.97 26.25
N THR A 242 -57.44 6.28 26.45
CA THR A 242 -57.66 7.31 25.42
C THR A 242 -56.64 8.43 25.57
N ALA A 243 -56.28 9.09 24.46
CA ALA A 243 -55.45 10.28 24.45
C ALA A 243 -56.00 11.31 23.45
N ASN A 244 -55.63 12.58 23.60
CA ASN A 244 -56.26 13.66 22.83
C ASN A 244 -55.35 14.17 21.71
N PHE A 245 -55.96 14.38 20.55
CA PHE A 245 -55.50 15.34 19.55
C PHE A 245 -56.16 16.68 19.88
N THR A 246 -55.39 17.61 20.45
CA THR A 246 -55.92 18.86 21.02
C THR A 246 -56.04 19.99 20.00
N GLY A 247 -55.48 19.80 18.79
CA GLY A 247 -55.15 20.91 17.90
C GLY A 247 -54.05 21.80 18.50
N PHE A 248 -53.72 22.92 17.85
CA PHE A 248 -52.67 23.83 18.29
C PHE A 248 -53.00 24.44 19.66
N LYS A 249 -52.32 23.94 20.70
CA LYS A 249 -52.52 24.39 22.09
C LYS A 249 -51.19 24.58 22.79
N LEU A 250 -51.04 25.70 23.50
CA LEU A 250 -49.79 26.03 24.22
C LEU A 250 -49.50 25.05 25.36
N ASP A 251 -50.53 24.60 26.09
CA ASP A 251 -50.38 23.61 27.17
C ASP A 251 -49.80 22.29 26.65
N THR A 252 -50.30 21.83 25.49
CA THR A 252 -49.82 20.60 24.82
C THR A 252 -48.37 20.76 24.39
N LEU A 253 -48.01 21.91 23.83
CA LEU A 253 -46.63 22.22 23.47
C LEU A 253 -45.72 22.18 24.70
N LEU A 254 -46.09 22.87 25.79
CA LEU A 254 -45.31 22.91 27.03
C LEU A 254 -45.12 21.51 27.63
N GLY A 255 -46.14 20.65 27.56
CA GLY A 255 -46.07 19.25 27.98
C GLY A 255 -45.14 18.38 27.12
N ASN A 256 -44.82 18.81 25.90
CA ASN A 256 -43.97 18.08 24.96
C ASN A 256 -42.52 18.60 24.86
N LEU A 257 -42.12 19.64 25.58
CA LEU A 257 -40.80 20.27 25.42
C LEU A 257 -39.62 19.40 25.89
N TRP A 258 -39.74 18.79 27.07
CA TRP A 258 -38.64 18.13 27.78
C TRP A 258 -38.63 16.62 27.58
N ALA A 259 -37.47 15.97 27.69
CA ALA A 259 -37.38 14.51 27.56
C ALA A 259 -38.13 13.76 28.66
N ASP A 260 -38.78 12.65 28.29
CA ASP A 260 -39.41 11.72 29.22
C ASP A 260 -39.36 10.31 28.63
N TYR A 261 -38.27 9.60 28.95
CA TYR A 261 -38.01 8.27 28.42
C TYR A 261 -38.77 7.22 29.22
N THR A 262 -39.74 6.59 28.57
CA THR A 262 -40.60 5.56 29.14
C THR A 262 -40.32 4.18 28.54
N VAL A 263 -40.97 3.16 29.11
CA VAL A 263 -40.94 1.81 28.55
C VAL A 263 -41.76 1.80 27.27
N ASP A 264 -41.13 1.35 26.19
CA ASP A 264 -41.80 1.23 24.90
C ASP A 264 -42.89 0.15 24.93
N TYR A 265 -44.07 0.49 24.41
CA TYR A 265 -45.24 -0.37 24.49
C TYR A 265 -45.18 -1.58 23.53
N THR A 266 -44.36 -1.52 22.48
CA THR A 266 -44.18 -2.65 21.54
C THR A 266 -43.12 -3.63 21.98
N THR A 267 -42.06 -3.14 22.64
CA THR A 267 -40.89 -3.98 22.96
C THR A 267 -40.70 -4.24 24.44
N GLY A 268 -41.39 -3.50 25.32
CA GLY A 268 -41.24 -3.64 26.77
C GLY A 268 -39.87 -3.21 27.29
N THR A 269 -39.06 -2.51 26.49
CA THR A 269 -37.73 -2.05 26.86
C THR A 269 -37.74 -0.57 27.22
N THR A 270 -36.92 -0.17 28.20
CA THR A 270 -36.77 1.25 28.57
C THR A 270 -36.01 1.98 27.47
N MET A 271 -36.60 3.07 26.97
CA MET A 271 -35.95 3.88 25.95
C MET A 271 -34.85 4.77 26.53
N THR A 272 -33.88 5.10 25.71
CA THR A 272 -32.78 6.01 26.04
C THR A 272 -32.53 6.93 24.85
N PHE A 273 -31.75 7.99 25.07
CA PHE A 273 -31.30 8.86 23.97
C PHE A 273 -30.69 8.07 22.81
N ALA A 274 -29.82 7.10 23.11
CA ALA A 274 -29.11 6.30 22.14
C ALA A 274 -30.04 5.40 21.31
N THR A 275 -31.01 4.74 21.96
CA THR A 275 -31.95 3.84 21.27
C THR A 275 -32.93 4.63 20.39
N VAL A 276 -33.44 5.76 20.88
CA VAL A 276 -34.33 6.64 20.10
C VAL A 276 -33.57 7.26 18.92
N PHE A 277 -32.33 7.70 19.12
CA PHE A 277 -31.47 8.19 18.05
C PHE A 277 -31.23 7.11 16.98
N ALA A 278 -30.92 5.87 17.37
CA ALA A 278 -30.68 4.78 16.41
C ALA A 278 -31.91 4.49 15.53
N VAL A 279 -33.11 4.49 16.11
CA VAL A 279 -34.37 4.31 15.35
C VAL A 279 -34.61 5.49 14.41
N MET A 280 -34.40 6.72 14.88
CA MET A 280 -34.57 7.94 14.07
C MET A 280 -33.54 8.02 12.93
N PHE A 281 -32.27 7.71 13.20
CA PHE A 281 -31.18 7.84 12.24
C PHE A 281 -31.37 6.91 11.04
N ASN A 282 -31.97 5.73 11.21
CA ASN A 282 -32.35 4.86 10.10
C ASN A 282 -33.23 5.59 9.05
N GLY A 283 -34.08 6.52 9.49
CA GLY A 283 -34.90 7.38 8.64
C GLY A 283 -34.13 8.52 7.97
N CYS A 284 -32.89 8.77 8.36
CA CYS A 284 -32.03 9.78 7.72
C CYS A 284 -30.96 9.14 6.83
N THR A 285 -30.84 7.81 6.83
CA THR A 285 -29.91 7.07 5.95
C THR A 285 -30.38 7.07 4.49
N GLY A 286 -29.55 6.56 3.58
CA GLY A 286 -29.92 6.41 2.16
C GLY A 286 -29.42 7.51 1.23
N ILE A 287 -28.50 8.38 1.70
CA ILE A 287 -27.90 9.44 0.88
C ILE A 287 -27.17 8.94 -0.38
N MET A 288 -26.72 7.69 -0.36
CA MET A 288 -25.99 7.05 -1.45
C MET A 288 -26.91 6.36 -2.48
N ALA A 289 -28.24 6.37 -2.28
CA ALA A 289 -29.18 5.78 -3.23
C ALA A 289 -29.06 6.43 -4.63
N GLY A 290 -28.90 7.75 -4.69
CA GLY A 290 -28.66 8.47 -5.95
C GLY A 290 -27.29 8.16 -6.59
N SER A 291 -26.25 7.93 -5.79
CA SER A 291 -24.92 7.55 -6.30
C SER A 291 -24.83 6.09 -6.78
N ASN A 292 -25.70 5.20 -6.27
CA ASN A 292 -25.75 3.80 -6.72
C ASN A 292 -26.20 3.68 -8.19
N MET A 293 -26.86 4.71 -8.73
CA MET A 293 -27.31 4.78 -10.13
C MET A 293 -26.36 5.62 -11.02
N SER A 294 -25.13 5.92 -10.57
CA SER A 294 -24.22 6.84 -11.27
C SER A 294 -23.95 6.47 -12.72
N GLY A 295 -23.92 5.17 -13.06
CA GLY A 295 -23.70 4.69 -14.42
C GLY A 295 -24.86 4.91 -15.39
N GLU A 296 -26.06 5.14 -14.87
CA GLU A 296 -27.27 5.39 -15.66
C GLU A 296 -27.53 6.90 -15.84
N LEU A 297 -26.76 7.77 -15.18
CA LEU A 297 -26.95 9.23 -15.23
C LEU A 297 -26.33 9.83 -16.49
N LYS A 298 -26.96 10.89 -17.01
CA LYS A 298 -26.41 11.66 -18.13
C LYS A 298 -25.03 12.27 -17.79
N ASN A 299 -24.95 12.97 -16.65
CA ASN A 299 -23.74 13.66 -16.16
C ASN A 299 -23.57 13.40 -14.66
N PRO A 300 -22.92 12.30 -14.23
CA PRO A 300 -22.89 11.90 -12.82
C PRO A 300 -22.18 12.91 -11.92
N SER A 301 -21.05 13.47 -12.35
CA SER A 301 -20.27 14.46 -11.56
C SER A 301 -21.02 15.76 -11.28
N TYR A 302 -21.99 16.12 -12.11
CA TYR A 302 -22.85 17.29 -11.89
C TYR A 302 -24.16 16.92 -11.16
N SER A 303 -24.70 15.74 -11.46
CA SER A 303 -26.03 15.33 -11.01
C SER A 303 -26.04 14.85 -9.55
N ILE A 304 -24.99 14.14 -9.13
CA ILE A 304 -24.87 13.59 -7.78
C ILE A 304 -24.80 14.70 -6.73
N PRO A 305 -23.87 15.69 -6.81
CA PRO A 305 -23.77 16.71 -5.78
C PRO A 305 -25.07 17.52 -5.60
N ARG A 306 -25.64 18.00 -6.71
CA ARG A 306 -26.84 18.84 -6.66
C ARG A 306 -28.06 18.03 -6.23
N GLY A 307 -28.20 16.81 -6.72
CA GLY A 307 -29.34 15.95 -6.41
C GLY A 307 -29.35 15.52 -4.94
N THR A 308 -28.22 15.05 -4.41
CA THR A 308 -28.11 14.59 -3.03
C THR A 308 -28.27 15.76 -2.04
N ILE A 309 -27.62 16.91 -2.26
CA ILE A 309 -27.77 18.08 -1.39
C ILE A 309 -29.22 18.57 -1.36
N THR A 310 -29.88 18.65 -2.53
CA THR A 310 -31.30 19.07 -2.60
C THR A 310 -32.19 18.12 -1.82
N ALA A 311 -31.97 16.81 -1.96
CA ALA A 311 -32.75 15.79 -1.25
C ALA A 311 -32.58 15.89 0.27
N VAL A 312 -31.34 16.03 0.76
CA VAL A 312 -31.02 16.13 2.19
C VAL A 312 -31.59 17.40 2.82
N ILE A 313 -31.50 18.55 2.13
CA ILE A 313 -32.11 19.80 2.63
C ILE A 313 -33.64 19.66 2.72
N PHE A 314 -34.26 19.07 1.69
CA PHE A 314 -35.71 18.89 1.67
C PHE A 314 -36.18 17.98 2.81
N THR A 315 -35.53 16.83 3.02
CA THR A 315 -35.88 15.90 4.10
C THR A 315 -35.67 16.52 5.48
N PHE A 316 -34.57 17.25 5.68
CA PHE A 316 -34.31 17.98 6.93
C PHE A 316 -35.45 18.93 7.29
N ILE A 317 -35.93 19.72 6.32
CA ILE A 317 -37.02 20.67 6.54
C ILE A 317 -38.31 19.93 6.90
N ILE A 318 -38.66 18.89 6.15
CA ILE A 318 -39.89 18.10 6.39
C ILE A 318 -39.87 17.46 7.79
N TYR A 319 -38.78 16.80 8.19
CA TYR A 319 -38.70 16.14 9.49
C TYR A 319 -38.83 17.14 10.66
N ASN A 320 -38.11 18.27 10.61
CA ASN A 320 -38.19 19.27 11.67
C ASN A 320 -39.56 19.96 11.73
N LEU A 321 -40.16 20.27 10.58
CA LEU A 321 -41.50 20.83 10.53
C LEU A 321 -42.52 19.87 11.14
N LEU A 322 -42.43 18.58 10.81
CA LEU A 322 -43.32 17.56 11.36
C LEU A 322 -43.13 17.42 12.88
N CYS A 323 -41.91 17.45 13.40
CA CYS A 323 -41.65 17.45 14.85
C CYS A 323 -42.36 18.59 15.58
N VAL A 324 -42.27 19.82 15.04
CA VAL A 324 -42.90 21.00 15.64
C VAL A 324 -44.42 20.88 15.61
N LEU A 325 -45.00 20.51 14.47
CA LEU A 325 -46.46 20.38 14.32
C LEU A 325 -47.03 19.29 15.24
N VAL A 326 -46.35 18.16 15.35
CA VAL A 326 -46.72 17.05 16.23
C VAL A 326 -46.65 17.48 17.70
N ALA A 327 -45.57 18.14 18.12
CA ALA A 327 -45.42 18.61 19.50
C ALA A 327 -46.48 19.65 19.92
N CYS A 328 -46.92 20.51 18.99
CA CYS A 328 -47.94 21.53 19.27
C CYS A 328 -49.38 21.00 19.31
N SER A 329 -49.64 19.80 18.74
CA SER A 329 -51.01 19.36 18.42
C SER A 329 -51.46 18.06 19.08
N CYS A 330 -50.52 17.23 19.54
CA CYS A 330 -50.79 15.90 20.08
C CYS A 330 -50.33 15.77 21.54
N ASP A 331 -51.15 15.17 22.40
CA ASP A 331 -50.73 14.85 23.77
C ASP A 331 -49.55 13.87 23.80
N ARG A 332 -48.63 14.04 24.75
CA ARG A 332 -47.44 13.19 24.93
C ARG A 332 -47.77 11.70 24.97
N VAL A 333 -48.83 11.35 25.70
CA VAL A 333 -49.26 9.95 25.87
C VAL A 333 -49.61 9.32 24.53
N LEU A 334 -50.28 10.07 23.63
CA LEU A 334 -50.59 9.61 22.27
C LEU A 334 -49.30 9.28 21.51
N LEU A 335 -48.32 10.18 21.59
CA LEU A 335 -47.04 10.05 20.88
C LEU A 335 -46.18 8.87 21.37
N GLN A 336 -46.26 8.53 22.66
CA GLN A 336 -45.50 7.41 23.24
C GLN A 336 -46.16 6.05 23.01
N ARG A 337 -47.49 6.00 22.87
CA ARG A 337 -48.29 4.77 22.94
C ARG A 337 -48.88 4.31 21.61
N ASP A 338 -48.89 5.18 20.60
CA ASP A 338 -49.38 4.82 19.28
C ASP A 338 -48.45 5.35 18.17
N TYR A 339 -47.70 4.44 17.56
CA TYR A 339 -46.89 4.71 16.37
C TYR A 339 -47.73 5.10 15.16
N SER A 340 -48.99 4.67 15.09
CA SER A 340 -49.89 4.94 13.96
C SER A 340 -50.74 6.20 14.17
N PHE A 341 -50.44 7.05 15.16
CA PHE A 341 -51.27 8.22 15.49
C PHE A 341 -51.55 9.13 14.28
N LEU A 342 -50.60 9.23 13.33
CA LEU A 342 -50.77 10.02 12.10
C LEU A 342 -51.95 9.54 11.25
N ARG A 343 -52.23 8.23 11.24
CA ARG A 343 -53.41 7.63 10.57
C ARG A 343 -54.70 8.16 11.18
N ASP A 344 -54.73 8.20 12.50
CA ASP A 344 -55.93 8.51 13.26
C ASP A 344 -56.20 10.02 13.33
N ILE A 345 -55.19 10.87 13.05
CA ILE A 345 -55.36 12.33 12.92
C ILE A 345 -55.49 12.84 11.48
N ASN A 346 -55.38 11.98 10.47
CA ASN A 346 -55.49 12.39 9.07
C ASN A 346 -56.94 12.67 8.63
N ILE A 347 -57.13 13.49 7.58
CA ILE A 347 -58.44 13.76 6.93
C ILE A 347 -59.13 12.46 6.50
N TRP A 348 -58.35 11.52 5.95
CA TRP A 348 -58.83 10.19 5.60
C TRP A 348 -57.83 9.12 6.05
N HIS A 349 -58.27 8.23 6.94
CA HIS A 349 -57.41 7.27 7.62
C HIS A 349 -56.57 6.39 6.65
N PRO A 350 -57.13 5.86 5.54
CA PRO A 350 -56.36 5.01 4.62
C PRO A 350 -55.17 5.68 3.92
N PHE A 351 -55.15 7.01 3.75
CA PHE A 351 -54.05 7.67 3.04
C PHE A 351 -52.69 7.44 3.73
N VAL A 352 -52.64 7.56 5.06
CA VAL A 352 -51.39 7.36 5.80
C VAL A 352 -50.92 5.92 5.67
N THR A 353 -51.83 4.94 5.75
CA THR A 353 -51.51 3.52 5.55
C THR A 353 -50.93 3.27 4.15
N ILE A 354 -51.52 3.86 3.09
CA ILE A 354 -50.99 3.78 1.72
C ILE A 354 -49.59 4.41 1.62
N GLY A 355 -49.38 5.55 2.29
CA GLY A 355 -48.09 6.23 2.36
C GLY A 355 -47.02 5.39 3.04
N VAL A 356 -47.34 4.81 4.20
CA VAL A 356 -46.46 3.87 4.94
C VAL A 356 -46.06 2.72 4.01
N TYR A 357 -47.02 2.01 3.41
CA TYR A 357 -46.73 0.84 2.58
C TYR A 357 -45.89 1.19 1.35
N SER A 358 -46.21 2.30 0.68
CA SER A 358 -45.48 2.74 -0.51
C SER A 358 -44.04 3.17 -0.19
N SER A 359 -43.86 3.94 0.90
CA SER A 359 -42.56 4.42 1.37
C SER A 359 -41.65 3.26 1.80
N THR A 360 -42.14 2.32 2.61
CA THR A 360 -41.34 1.19 3.09
C THR A 360 -40.97 0.23 1.97
N LEU A 361 -41.90 -0.04 1.05
CA LEU A 361 -41.63 -0.86 -0.13
C LEU A 361 -40.55 -0.21 -1.01
N SER A 362 -40.62 1.11 -1.23
CA SER A 362 -39.61 1.84 -1.99
C SER A 362 -38.23 1.78 -1.35
N ALA A 363 -38.15 1.97 -0.03
CA ALA A 363 -36.88 1.93 0.70
C ALA A 363 -36.26 0.51 0.67
N ALA A 364 -37.08 -0.54 0.80
CA ALA A 364 -36.63 -1.93 0.64
C ALA A 364 -36.08 -2.20 -0.78
N MET A 365 -36.80 -1.78 -1.83
CA MET A 365 -36.34 -1.92 -3.22
C MET A 365 -35.04 -1.15 -3.49
N SER A 366 -34.92 0.08 -2.99
CA SER A 366 -33.72 0.91 -3.13
C SER A 366 -32.48 0.22 -2.53
N ASN A 367 -32.61 -0.32 -1.31
CA ASN A 367 -31.54 -1.06 -0.65
C ASN A 367 -31.19 -2.37 -1.37
N LEU A 368 -32.19 -3.12 -1.86
CA LEU A 368 -31.94 -4.36 -2.61
C LEU A 368 -31.19 -4.08 -3.92
N ILE A 369 -31.59 -3.04 -4.66
CA ILE A 369 -30.89 -2.60 -5.87
C ILE A 369 -29.48 -2.11 -5.52
N GLY A 370 -29.33 -1.27 -4.50
CA GLY A 370 -28.04 -0.80 -4.01
C GLY A 370 -27.08 -1.94 -3.72
N ALA A 371 -27.50 -2.91 -2.91
CA ALA A 371 -26.73 -4.11 -2.60
C ALA A 371 -26.29 -4.86 -3.87
N SER A 372 -27.23 -5.12 -4.78
CA SER A 372 -26.93 -5.87 -6.01
C SER A 372 -25.91 -5.17 -6.93
N ARG A 373 -25.94 -3.84 -7.02
CA ARG A 373 -25.02 -3.06 -7.86
C ARG A 373 -23.63 -2.99 -7.25
N ILE A 374 -23.54 -2.85 -5.93
CA ILE A 374 -22.28 -2.90 -5.20
C ILE A 374 -21.65 -4.29 -5.36
N LEU A 375 -22.42 -5.36 -5.17
CA LEU A 375 -21.94 -6.74 -5.32
C LEU A 375 -21.46 -7.03 -6.75
N TYR A 376 -22.21 -6.55 -7.76
CA TYR A 376 -21.82 -6.67 -9.16
C TYR A 376 -20.49 -5.96 -9.45
N ALA A 377 -20.32 -4.74 -8.93
CA ALA A 377 -19.09 -3.98 -9.13
C ALA A 377 -17.90 -4.60 -8.40
N LEU A 378 -18.09 -5.07 -7.16
CA LEU A 378 -17.08 -5.85 -6.41
C LEU A 378 -16.67 -7.11 -7.17
N ALA A 379 -17.64 -7.83 -7.75
CA ALA A 379 -17.36 -9.03 -8.53
C ALA A 379 -16.53 -8.70 -9.77
N ARG A 380 -16.82 -7.61 -10.50
CA ARG A 380 -16.06 -7.19 -11.68
C ARG A 380 -14.60 -6.80 -11.39
N ASP A 381 -14.32 -6.36 -10.17
CA ASP A 381 -12.95 -6.02 -9.76
C ASP A 381 -12.12 -7.27 -9.37
N ASP A 382 -12.70 -8.48 -9.43
CA ASP A 382 -11.99 -9.76 -9.22
C ASP A 382 -11.29 -9.93 -7.86
N LEU A 383 -11.70 -9.15 -6.84
CA LEU A 383 -11.06 -9.13 -5.51
C LEU A 383 -10.97 -10.50 -4.83
N PHE A 384 -11.97 -11.36 -5.02
CA PHE A 384 -12.04 -12.71 -4.42
C PHE A 384 -11.96 -13.83 -5.46
N GLY A 385 -11.44 -13.52 -6.66
CA GLY A 385 -11.31 -14.47 -7.76
C GLY A 385 -12.58 -15.26 -8.05
N LYS A 386 -12.52 -16.60 -7.93
CA LYS A 386 -13.60 -17.51 -8.33
C LYS A 386 -14.87 -17.44 -7.47
N VAL A 387 -14.79 -16.97 -6.21
CA VAL A 387 -15.93 -16.98 -5.27
C VAL A 387 -17.05 -16.03 -5.72
N LEU A 388 -16.70 -14.82 -6.15
CA LEU A 388 -17.68 -13.82 -6.62
C LEU A 388 -17.94 -13.88 -8.13
N SER A 389 -17.25 -14.76 -8.87
CA SER A 389 -17.41 -14.89 -10.33
C SER A 389 -18.87 -15.08 -10.80
N PRO A 390 -19.74 -15.86 -10.13
CA PRO A 390 -21.14 -15.99 -10.54
C PRO A 390 -21.91 -14.66 -10.56
N ALA A 391 -21.58 -13.73 -9.66
CA ALA A 391 -22.25 -12.44 -9.53
C ALA A 391 -22.02 -11.52 -10.75
N LYS A 392 -21.01 -11.81 -11.59
CA LYS A 392 -20.72 -11.05 -12.83
C LYS A 392 -21.74 -11.27 -13.95
N LYS A 393 -22.55 -12.33 -13.90
CA LYS A 393 -23.49 -12.67 -14.98
C LYS A 393 -24.56 -11.59 -15.11
N THR A 394 -24.69 -11.05 -16.33
CA THR A 394 -25.70 -10.04 -16.69
C THR A 394 -26.74 -10.63 -17.63
N SER A 395 -27.93 -10.04 -17.61
CA SER A 395 -28.99 -10.28 -18.59
C SER A 395 -28.67 -9.55 -19.90
N HIS A 396 -29.37 -9.90 -20.98
CA HIS A 396 -29.27 -9.24 -22.29
C HIS A 396 -29.52 -7.71 -22.23
N SER A 397 -30.26 -7.24 -21.21
CA SER A 397 -30.51 -5.82 -20.94
C SER A 397 -29.41 -5.12 -20.11
N GLY A 398 -28.33 -5.81 -19.76
CA GLY A 398 -27.26 -5.30 -18.88
C GLY A 398 -27.57 -5.38 -17.38
N ASN A 399 -28.70 -5.98 -16.98
CA ASN A 399 -29.08 -6.13 -15.57
C ASN A 399 -28.34 -7.31 -14.89
N PRO A 400 -27.61 -7.12 -13.77
CA PRO A 400 -26.88 -8.18 -13.07
C PRO A 400 -27.82 -9.04 -12.20
N TRP A 401 -28.61 -9.89 -12.86
CA TRP A 401 -29.66 -10.68 -12.20
C TRP A 401 -29.13 -11.65 -11.13
N VAL A 402 -27.93 -12.22 -11.30
CA VAL A 402 -27.33 -13.11 -10.29
C VAL A 402 -26.95 -12.34 -9.03
N SER A 403 -26.42 -11.12 -9.17
CA SER A 403 -26.12 -10.26 -8.01
C SER A 403 -27.39 -9.88 -7.25
N VAL A 404 -28.50 -9.64 -7.95
CA VAL A 404 -29.81 -9.38 -7.32
C VAL A 404 -30.29 -10.61 -6.54
N LEU A 405 -30.17 -11.81 -7.11
CA LEU A 405 -30.59 -13.06 -6.47
C LEU A 405 -29.76 -13.37 -5.21
N ILE A 406 -28.43 -13.20 -5.27
CA ILE A 406 -27.54 -13.37 -4.11
C ILE A 406 -27.92 -12.36 -3.01
N SER A 407 -28.16 -11.10 -3.38
CA SER A 407 -28.55 -10.07 -2.41
C SER A 407 -29.88 -10.42 -1.74
N TRP A 408 -30.88 -10.85 -2.51
CA TRP A 408 -32.17 -11.29 -1.99
C TRP A 408 -32.05 -12.50 -1.05
N PHE A 409 -31.21 -13.47 -1.41
CA PHE A 409 -30.95 -14.63 -0.56
C PHE A 409 -30.36 -14.22 0.80
N LEU A 410 -29.40 -13.28 0.81
CA LEU A 410 -28.86 -12.76 2.07
C LEU A 410 -29.88 -11.93 2.85
N VAL A 411 -30.74 -11.15 2.18
CA VAL A 411 -31.87 -10.45 2.84
C VAL A 411 -32.78 -11.46 3.53
N GLN A 412 -33.10 -12.57 2.86
CA GLN A 412 -33.90 -13.65 3.43
C GLN A 412 -33.24 -14.27 4.68
N LEU A 413 -31.92 -14.45 4.68
CA LEU A 413 -31.17 -14.91 5.86
C LEU A 413 -31.29 -13.94 7.04
N VAL A 414 -31.25 -12.63 6.79
CA VAL A 414 -31.43 -11.62 7.84
C VAL A 414 -32.86 -11.61 8.38
N LEU A 415 -33.87 -11.87 7.54
CA LEU A 415 -35.28 -11.95 7.98
C LEU A 415 -35.52 -13.04 9.03
N PHE A 416 -34.79 -14.16 9.00
CA PHE A 416 -34.86 -15.20 10.04
C PHE A 416 -34.44 -14.74 11.44
N SER A 417 -33.77 -13.58 11.57
CA SER A 417 -33.47 -13.01 12.89
C SER A 417 -34.73 -12.48 13.59
N GLY A 418 -35.75 -12.04 12.83
CA GLY A 418 -37.09 -11.67 13.31
C GLY A 418 -37.20 -10.48 14.26
N LYS A 419 -36.09 -9.97 14.80
CA LYS A 419 -36.08 -8.89 15.80
C LYS A 419 -35.72 -7.56 15.16
N LEU A 420 -36.74 -6.75 14.87
CA LEU A 420 -36.61 -5.45 14.19
C LEU A 420 -35.62 -4.51 14.90
N ASN A 421 -35.71 -4.37 16.23
CA ASN A 421 -34.86 -3.43 16.98
C ASN A 421 -33.36 -3.81 16.98
N THR A 422 -33.06 -5.11 17.03
CA THR A 422 -31.68 -5.59 16.95
C THR A 422 -31.11 -5.31 15.56
N ILE A 423 -31.89 -5.61 14.51
CA ILE A 423 -31.49 -5.33 13.12
C ILE A 423 -31.32 -3.81 12.92
N ALA A 424 -32.21 -2.98 13.45
CA ALA A 424 -32.14 -1.53 13.34
C ALA A 424 -30.86 -0.93 13.90
N SER A 425 -30.43 -1.43 15.06
CA SER A 425 -29.19 -0.99 15.70
C SER A 425 -27.96 -1.39 14.87
N ILE A 426 -27.93 -2.63 14.36
CA ILE A 426 -26.83 -3.14 13.52
C ILE A 426 -26.75 -2.36 12.20
N VAL A 427 -27.89 -2.16 11.51
CA VAL A 427 -27.97 -1.40 10.26
C VAL A 427 -27.43 0.01 10.43
N THR A 428 -27.83 0.69 11.52
CA THR A 428 -27.38 2.04 11.82
C THR A 428 -25.87 2.10 12.01
N ILE A 429 -25.30 1.17 12.79
CA ILE A 429 -23.85 1.07 13.01
C ILE A 429 -23.11 0.79 11.70
N PHE A 430 -23.65 -0.09 10.84
CA PHE A 430 -23.05 -0.39 9.54
C PHE A 430 -23.02 0.83 8.62
N PHE A 431 -24.12 1.59 8.53
CA PHE A 431 -24.15 2.83 7.74
C PHE A 431 -23.22 3.91 8.30
N LEU A 432 -23.20 4.11 9.63
CA LEU A 432 -22.26 5.06 10.26
C LEU A 432 -20.79 4.67 10.00
N LEU A 433 -20.47 3.37 10.03
CA LEU A 433 -19.11 2.91 9.74
C LEU A 433 -18.74 3.11 8.27
N VAL A 434 -19.67 2.89 7.34
CA VAL A 434 -19.46 3.18 5.91
C VAL A 434 -19.26 4.68 5.68
N TYR A 435 -20.04 5.53 6.34
CA TYR A 435 -19.90 6.99 6.25
C TYR A 435 -18.54 7.46 6.79
N ALA A 436 -18.15 6.97 7.97
CA ALA A 436 -16.82 7.23 8.54
C ALA A 436 -15.69 6.77 7.60
N ALA A 437 -15.83 5.61 6.96
CA ALA A 437 -14.82 5.09 6.05
C ALA A 437 -14.71 5.90 4.76
N VAL A 438 -15.83 6.43 4.22
CA VAL A 438 -15.84 7.35 3.07
C VAL A 438 -15.22 8.70 3.42
N ASP A 439 -15.44 9.20 4.63
CA ASP A 439 -14.80 10.43 5.10
C ASP A 439 -13.29 10.23 5.32
N LEU A 440 -12.88 9.10 5.94
CA LEU A 440 -11.48 8.72 6.13
C LEU A 440 -10.73 8.58 4.80
N ALA A 441 -11.38 7.97 3.82
CA ALA A 441 -10.90 7.84 2.46
C ALA A 441 -10.58 9.18 1.81
N CYS A 442 -11.50 10.15 1.88
CA CYS A 442 -11.28 11.48 1.34
C CYS A 442 -10.16 12.22 2.06
N LEU A 443 -10.11 12.08 3.40
CA LEU A 443 -9.05 12.66 4.22
C LEU A 443 -7.68 12.11 3.81
N ALA A 444 -7.57 10.80 3.59
CA ALA A 444 -6.32 10.16 3.17
C ALA A 444 -5.84 10.66 1.78
N LEU A 445 -6.77 10.87 0.84
CA LEU A 445 -6.46 11.40 -0.49
C LEU A 445 -5.95 12.84 -0.46
N GLU A 446 -6.60 13.69 0.35
CA GLU A 446 -6.21 15.09 0.54
C GLU A 446 -4.85 15.20 1.23
N TRP A 447 -4.62 14.44 2.30
CA TRP A 447 -3.34 14.41 3.02
C TRP A 447 -2.19 13.80 2.21
N ALA A 448 -2.48 12.82 1.35
CA ALA A 448 -1.50 12.31 0.39
C ALA A 448 -1.10 13.37 -0.65
N SER A 449 -1.90 14.44 -0.79
CA SER A 449 -1.83 15.41 -1.88
C SER A 449 -1.72 14.70 -3.23
N ALA A 450 -2.53 13.66 -3.41
CA ALA A 450 -2.50 12.80 -4.58
C ALA A 450 -2.80 13.64 -5.83
N PRO A 451 -1.90 13.72 -6.84
CA PRO A 451 -2.10 14.60 -8.00
C PRO A 451 -3.36 14.29 -8.82
N ASN A 452 -3.84 13.05 -8.74
CA ASN A 452 -5.04 12.59 -9.42
C ASN A 452 -6.33 12.90 -8.65
N PHE A 453 -6.23 13.32 -7.39
CA PHE A 453 -7.35 13.78 -6.59
C PHE A 453 -7.49 15.30 -6.78
N ARG A 454 -8.42 15.70 -7.65
CA ARG A 454 -8.71 17.11 -7.99
C ARG A 454 -10.22 17.37 -7.94
N PRO A 455 -10.84 17.33 -6.75
CA PRO A 455 -12.27 17.57 -6.64
C PRO A 455 -12.60 18.98 -7.13
N THR A 456 -13.56 19.11 -8.06
CA THR A 456 -14.05 20.42 -8.51
C THR A 456 -15.09 21.03 -7.56
N PHE A 457 -15.56 20.25 -6.59
CA PHE A 457 -16.51 20.67 -5.57
C PHE A 457 -15.84 21.56 -4.51
N ARG A 458 -16.34 22.80 -4.38
CA ARG A 458 -15.69 23.87 -3.58
C ARG A 458 -15.85 23.77 -2.06
N TYR A 459 -16.91 23.12 -1.57
CA TYR A 459 -17.23 23.08 -0.13
C TYR A 459 -16.57 21.91 0.61
N PHE A 460 -15.70 21.16 -0.07
CA PHE A 460 -14.94 20.07 0.51
C PHE A 460 -13.65 20.57 1.15
N THR A 461 -13.36 20.13 2.39
CA THR A 461 -12.09 20.39 3.08
C THR A 461 -11.69 19.17 3.92
N TRP A 462 -10.41 19.09 4.32
CA TRP A 462 -9.98 18.02 5.25
C TRP A 462 -10.69 18.10 6.62
N HIS A 463 -11.05 19.31 7.07
CA HIS A 463 -11.77 19.52 8.33
C HIS A 463 -13.16 18.88 8.32
N THR A 464 -13.89 19.01 7.20
CA THR A 464 -15.24 18.43 7.07
C THR A 464 -15.19 16.90 7.16
N CYS A 465 -14.15 16.27 6.59
CA CYS A 465 -13.95 14.83 6.72
C CYS A 465 -13.66 14.41 8.17
N VAL A 466 -12.77 15.13 8.86
CA VAL A 466 -12.45 14.82 10.27
C VAL A 466 -13.69 14.95 11.16
N LEU A 467 -14.49 16.00 10.97
CA LEU A 467 -15.75 16.18 11.71
C LEU A 467 -16.76 15.06 11.41
N GLY A 468 -16.85 14.61 10.15
CA GLY A 468 -17.66 13.46 9.76
C GLY A 468 -17.23 12.16 10.44
N ILE A 469 -15.92 11.85 10.43
CA ILE A 469 -15.34 10.66 11.08
C ILE A 469 -15.62 10.68 12.59
N VAL A 470 -15.33 11.81 13.26
CA VAL A 470 -15.53 11.96 14.71
C VAL A 470 -17.02 11.85 15.05
N GLY A 471 -17.90 12.51 14.29
CA GLY A 471 -19.34 12.44 14.49
C GLY A 471 -19.88 11.01 14.33
N CYS A 472 -19.46 10.30 13.28
CA CYS A 472 -19.84 8.90 13.08
C CYS A 472 -19.33 8.00 14.21
N ALA A 473 -18.06 8.14 14.61
CA ALA A 473 -17.45 7.32 15.66
C ALA A 473 -18.14 7.53 17.00
N VAL A 474 -18.36 8.78 17.41
CA VAL A 474 -19.05 9.11 18.67
C VAL A 474 -20.45 8.50 18.69
N MET A 475 -21.26 8.72 17.64
CA MET A 475 -22.63 8.20 17.62
C MET A 475 -22.67 6.68 17.55
N MET A 476 -21.74 6.03 16.83
CA MET A 476 -21.68 4.58 16.75
C MET A 476 -21.43 3.92 18.11
N PHE A 477 -20.47 4.45 18.90
CA PHE A 477 -20.19 3.95 20.24
C PHE A 477 -21.28 4.30 21.26
N LEU A 478 -21.95 5.44 21.10
CA LEU A 478 -23.10 5.81 21.92
C LEU A 478 -24.31 4.88 21.71
N ILE A 479 -24.55 4.42 20.48
CA ILE A 479 -25.66 3.50 20.18
C ILE A 479 -25.41 2.13 20.82
N ASN A 480 -24.29 1.48 20.50
CA ASN A 480 -23.92 0.22 21.11
C ASN A 480 -22.42 -0.05 20.92
N ALA A 481 -21.66 0.04 22.00
CA ALA A 481 -20.21 -0.15 21.97
C ALA A 481 -19.79 -1.56 21.51
N ILE A 482 -20.55 -2.61 21.85
CA ILE A 482 -20.22 -4.00 21.51
C ILE A 482 -20.33 -4.18 19.99
N TYR A 483 -21.49 -3.86 19.42
CA TYR A 483 -21.71 -3.96 17.98
C TYR A 483 -20.80 -3.01 17.18
N ALA A 484 -20.51 -1.82 17.73
CA ALA A 484 -19.54 -0.89 17.14
C ALA A 484 -18.13 -1.50 17.04
N SER A 485 -17.59 -2.02 18.16
CA SER A 485 -16.27 -2.65 18.18
C SER A 485 -16.19 -3.88 17.28
N ALA A 486 -17.24 -4.71 17.25
CA ALA A 486 -17.30 -5.88 16.39
C ALA A 486 -17.32 -5.49 14.90
N SER A 487 -18.05 -4.43 14.54
CA SER A 487 -18.12 -3.93 13.16
C SER A 487 -16.79 -3.34 12.69
N ILE A 488 -16.10 -2.56 13.54
CA ILE A 488 -14.75 -2.05 13.24
C ILE A 488 -13.77 -3.21 13.06
N ALA A 489 -13.77 -4.19 13.98
CA ALA A 489 -12.91 -5.36 13.89
C ALA A 489 -13.18 -6.17 12.61
N PHE A 490 -14.45 -6.32 12.24
CA PHE A 490 -14.84 -6.96 10.98
C PHE A 490 -14.35 -6.19 9.75
N MET A 491 -14.47 -4.87 9.73
CA MET A 491 -13.94 -4.05 8.63
C MET A 491 -12.41 -4.13 8.52
N LEU A 492 -11.69 -4.12 9.65
CA LEU A 492 -10.22 -4.28 9.67
C LEU A 492 -9.81 -5.67 9.20
N LEU A 493 -10.52 -6.72 9.61
CA LEU A 493 -10.32 -8.08 9.13
C LEU A 493 -10.52 -8.17 7.61
N LEU A 494 -11.57 -7.54 7.07
CA LEU A 494 -11.80 -7.48 5.63
C LEU A 494 -10.68 -6.74 4.90
N LEU A 495 -10.17 -5.66 5.46
CA LEU A 495 -9.04 -4.92 4.89
C LEU A 495 -7.78 -5.78 4.84
N LEU A 496 -7.46 -6.46 5.96
CA LEU A 496 -6.34 -7.38 6.04
C LEU A 496 -6.51 -8.54 5.05
N LEU A 497 -7.68 -9.18 5.03
CA LEU A 497 -7.98 -10.29 4.13
C LEU A 497 -7.81 -9.88 2.66
N ILE A 498 -8.35 -8.74 2.26
CA ILE A 498 -8.21 -8.25 0.88
C ILE A 498 -6.77 -7.90 0.57
N HIS A 499 -6.01 -7.34 1.51
CA HIS A 499 -4.58 -7.08 1.31
C HIS A 499 -3.79 -8.37 1.01
N TYR A 500 -4.09 -9.48 1.68
CA TYR A 500 -3.43 -10.77 1.42
C TYR A 500 -3.97 -11.54 0.22
N LEU A 501 -5.27 -11.48 -0.05
CA LEU A 501 -5.91 -12.27 -1.12
C LEU A 501 -5.95 -11.54 -2.47
N SER A 502 -5.90 -10.21 -2.48
CA SER A 502 -6.04 -9.46 -3.71
C SER A 502 -4.81 -9.66 -4.61
N PRO A 503 -5.01 -10.04 -5.89
CA PRO A 503 -3.91 -10.10 -6.84
C PRO A 503 -3.34 -8.70 -7.07
N THR A 504 -2.07 -8.62 -7.48
CA THR A 504 -1.43 -7.35 -7.87
C THR A 504 -2.26 -6.69 -8.98
N SER A 505 -3.00 -5.65 -8.63
CA SER A 505 -3.88 -4.94 -9.55
C SER A 505 -3.06 -3.97 -10.40
N SER A 506 -3.43 -3.84 -11.68
CA SER A 506 -2.78 -2.91 -12.61
C SER A 506 -3.16 -1.45 -12.40
N TRP A 507 -4.11 -1.16 -11.52
CA TRP A 507 -4.56 0.18 -11.19
C TRP A 507 -4.00 0.54 -9.81
N GLY A 508 -3.20 1.61 -9.74
CA GLY A 508 -2.34 1.94 -8.60
C GLY A 508 -3.04 1.98 -7.24
N TYR A 509 -2.24 1.76 -6.19
CA TYR A 509 -2.71 1.72 -4.80
C TYR A 509 -2.55 3.09 -4.13
N ILE A 510 -3.53 3.53 -3.33
CA ILE A 510 -3.36 4.75 -2.51
C ILE A 510 -2.21 4.59 -1.52
N SER A 511 -1.97 3.37 -1.03
CA SER A 511 -0.84 3.05 -0.17
C SER A 511 0.49 3.38 -0.84
N GLN A 512 0.65 3.09 -2.14
CA GLN A 512 1.84 3.48 -2.90
C GLN A 512 1.99 4.99 -3.04
N ALA A 513 0.89 5.72 -3.26
CA ALA A 513 0.93 7.19 -3.33
C ALA A 513 1.37 7.81 -1.98
N LEU A 514 0.83 7.30 -0.86
CA LEU A 514 1.25 7.69 0.48
C LEU A 514 2.72 7.36 0.75
N ILE A 515 3.17 6.16 0.37
CA ILE A 515 4.58 5.75 0.49
C ILE A 515 5.47 6.67 -0.33
N PHE A 516 5.11 6.98 -1.58
CA PHE A 516 5.88 7.87 -2.43
C PHE A 516 6.02 9.28 -1.82
N HIS A 517 4.90 9.85 -1.34
CA HIS A 517 4.92 11.14 -0.67
C HIS A 517 5.84 11.13 0.56
N GLN A 518 5.73 10.08 1.38
CA GLN A 518 6.54 9.92 2.58
C GLN A 518 8.02 9.74 2.28
N VAL A 519 8.37 8.88 1.32
CA VAL A 519 9.75 8.62 0.88
C VAL A 519 10.36 9.89 0.32
N ARG A 520 9.65 10.62 -0.55
CA ARG A 520 10.11 11.91 -1.08
C ARG A 520 10.39 12.91 0.03
N LYS A 521 9.48 13.05 0.99
CA LYS A 521 9.65 13.96 2.15
C LYS A 521 10.89 13.59 2.97
N TYR A 522 11.09 12.30 3.24
CA TYR A 522 12.26 11.83 3.96
C TYR A 522 13.57 12.01 3.18
N LEU A 523 13.55 11.80 1.86
CA LEU A 523 14.71 12.06 1.00
C LEU A 523 15.09 13.55 0.96
N LEU A 524 14.11 14.45 0.97
CA LEU A 524 14.34 15.90 1.06
C LEU A 524 14.84 16.32 2.45
N MET A 525 14.43 15.61 3.51
CA MET A 525 14.89 15.87 4.88
C MET A 525 16.32 15.37 5.12
N LEU A 526 16.80 14.44 4.29
CA LEU A 526 18.17 13.94 4.33
C LEU A 526 19.13 14.95 3.67
N ASP A 527 19.67 15.87 4.46
CA ASP A 527 20.58 16.93 3.99
C ASP A 527 22.02 16.40 3.79
N VAL A 528 22.47 16.35 2.54
CA VAL A 528 23.83 15.92 2.12
C VAL A 528 24.92 16.79 2.76
N ARG A 529 24.63 18.06 3.05
CA ARG A 529 25.64 18.98 3.61
C ARG A 529 25.99 18.66 5.06
N LYS A 530 25.19 17.83 5.74
CA LYS A 530 25.38 17.43 7.14
C LYS A 530 26.00 16.03 7.26
N ASP A 531 26.68 15.56 6.21
CA ASP A 531 27.40 14.28 6.23
C ASP A 531 28.51 14.30 7.30
N HIS A 532 28.41 13.39 8.27
CA HIS A 532 29.36 13.25 9.37
C HIS A 532 29.83 11.79 9.46
N VAL A 533 31.12 11.61 9.72
CA VAL A 533 31.79 10.31 9.93
C VAL A 533 30.99 9.34 10.82
N LYS A 534 30.34 9.83 11.89
CA LYS A 534 29.53 9.03 12.82
C LYS A 534 28.33 8.33 12.15
N PHE A 535 27.79 8.90 11.07
CA PHE A 535 26.64 8.37 10.36
C PHE A 535 27.02 7.69 9.04
N TRP A 536 28.32 7.52 8.78
CA TRP A 536 28.78 6.84 7.58
C TRP A 536 28.21 5.42 7.50
N ARG A 537 27.73 5.04 6.32
CA ARG A 537 27.24 3.69 6.00
C ARG A 537 27.79 3.25 4.64
N PRO A 538 28.02 1.95 4.43
CA PRO A 538 28.42 1.44 3.12
C PRO A 538 27.25 1.61 2.14
N GLN A 539 27.44 2.44 1.11
CA GLN A 539 26.49 2.64 0.03
C GLN A 539 27.15 2.11 -1.24
N VAL A 540 26.82 0.89 -1.62
CA VAL A 540 27.59 0.12 -2.60
C VAL A 540 26.93 0.15 -3.98
N LEU A 541 27.70 0.48 -5.00
CA LEU A 541 27.38 0.25 -6.40
C LEU A 541 28.23 -0.94 -6.88
N LEU A 542 27.58 -2.09 -7.11
CA LEU A 542 28.25 -3.28 -7.65
C LEU A 542 28.02 -3.33 -9.15
N MET A 543 29.10 -3.32 -9.92
CA MET A 543 29.02 -3.52 -11.36
C MET A 543 29.02 -5.01 -11.70
N VAL A 544 27.98 -5.45 -12.39
CA VAL A 544 27.79 -6.85 -12.80
C VAL A 544 27.68 -6.91 -14.32
N SER A 545 28.59 -7.63 -14.96
CA SER A 545 28.54 -7.88 -16.40
C SER A 545 27.49 -8.93 -16.75
N ASN A 546 27.51 -10.08 -16.06
CA ASN A 546 26.50 -11.12 -16.19
C ASN A 546 26.12 -11.64 -14.78
N PRO A 547 24.84 -11.60 -14.40
CA PRO A 547 24.41 -12.07 -13.09
C PRO A 547 24.61 -13.57 -12.86
N ARG A 548 24.61 -14.39 -13.92
CA ARG A 548 24.78 -15.85 -13.86
C ARG A 548 26.09 -16.28 -13.21
N SER A 549 27.18 -15.57 -13.49
CA SER A 549 28.50 -15.83 -12.90
C SER A 549 28.69 -15.15 -11.54
N SER A 550 27.95 -14.07 -11.28
CA SER A 550 28.24 -13.15 -10.17
C SER A 550 27.35 -13.37 -8.94
N VAL A 551 26.53 -14.43 -8.88
CA VAL A 551 25.61 -14.70 -7.76
C VAL A 551 26.32 -14.71 -6.40
N GLY A 552 27.49 -15.34 -6.31
CA GLY A 552 28.30 -15.37 -5.08
C GLY A 552 28.72 -13.98 -4.62
N LEU A 553 29.12 -13.11 -5.56
CA LEU A 553 29.48 -11.72 -5.27
C LEU A 553 28.25 -10.88 -4.88
N ILE A 554 27.14 -11.03 -5.61
CA ILE A 554 25.89 -10.29 -5.35
C ILE A 554 25.39 -10.54 -3.93
N THR A 555 25.41 -11.81 -3.50
CA THR A 555 24.96 -12.23 -2.17
C THR A 555 25.94 -11.79 -1.08
N PHE A 556 27.24 -11.86 -1.33
CA PHE A 556 28.27 -11.39 -0.40
C PHE A 556 28.20 -9.88 -0.14
N ILE A 557 28.04 -9.06 -1.19
CA ILE A 557 27.90 -7.60 -1.04
C ILE A 557 26.60 -7.24 -0.31
N ASN A 558 25.53 -8.03 -0.47
CA ASN A 558 24.31 -7.88 0.33
C ASN A 558 24.54 -8.13 1.83
N ASP A 559 25.52 -8.96 2.21
CA ASP A 559 25.93 -9.10 3.60
C ASP A 559 26.77 -7.88 4.03
N ILE A 560 27.80 -7.49 3.26
CA ILE A 560 28.66 -6.33 3.59
C ILE A 560 27.87 -5.02 3.75
N LYS A 561 26.87 -4.76 2.90
CA LYS A 561 26.10 -3.51 2.99
C LYS A 561 25.37 -3.38 4.33
N LYS A 562 25.02 -4.50 4.97
CA LYS A 562 24.15 -4.60 6.15
C LYS A 562 22.81 -3.85 5.98
N SER A 563 22.78 -2.57 6.35
CA SER A 563 21.59 -1.68 6.28
C SER A 563 21.77 -0.48 5.35
N GLY A 564 22.91 -0.39 4.67
CA GLY A 564 23.20 0.66 3.70
C GLY A 564 22.53 0.42 2.34
N LEU A 565 22.75 1.40 1.45
CA LEU A 565 22.27 1.36 0.07
C LEU A 565 23.04 0.31 -0.73
N TYR A 566 22.35 -0.39 -1.61
CA TYR A 566 22.97 -1.31 -2.56
C TYR A 566 22.31 -1.18 -3.91
N VAL A 567 23.12 -0.91 -4.92
CA VAL A 567 22.72 -0.72 -6.31
C VAL A 567 23.49 -1.71 -7.16
N LEU A 568 22.77 -2.51 -7.94
CA LEU A 568 23.30 -3.37 -8.99
C LEU A 568 23.37 -2.55 -10.27
N GLY A 569 24.58 -2.31 -10.76
CA GLY A 569 24.85 -1.60 -11.99
C GLY A 569 25.17 -2.56 -13.13
N HIS A 570 24.57 -2.34 -14.29
CA HIS A 570 24.93 -3.05 -15.52
C HIS A 570 25.02 -2.07 -16.68
N VAL A 571 26.05 -2.23 -17.52
CA VAL A 571 26.26 -1.44 -18.72
C VAL A 571 26.09 -2.33 -19.94
N GLN A 572 25.07 -2.04 -20.74
CA GLN A 572 24.87 -2.63 -22.05
C GLN A 572 25.59 -1.76 -23.08
N LEU A 573 26.38 -2.37 -23.96
CA LEU A 573 26.97 -1.67 -25.09
C LEU A 573 25.95 -1.51 -26.21
N GLY A 574 25.89 -0.31 -26.77
CA GLY A 574 25.08 -0.01 -27.94
C GLY A 574 24.76 1.47 -28.07
N ASP A 575 24.45 1.91 -29.29
CA ASP A 575 23.99 3.26 -29.58
C ASP A 575 22.46 3.26 -29.77
N LEU A 576 21.76 4.07 -28.98
CA LEU A 576 20.31 4.20 -29.04
C LEU A 576 19.82 4.65 -30.42
N ASN A 577 20.62 5.40 -31.19
CA ASN A 577 20.24 5.85 -32.53
C ASN A 577 20.09 4.69 -33.52
N THR A 578 20.78 3.57 -33.27
CA THR A 578 20.78 2.38 -34.14
C THR A 578 19.70 1.37 -33.79
N LEU A 579 19.12 1.46 -32.59
CA LEU A 579 18.18 0.48 -32.05
C LEU A 579 16.72 0.97 -32.23
N PRO A 580 15.78 0.10 -32.64
CA PRO A 580 14.39 0.49 -32.86
C PRO A 580 13.65 0.86 -31.57
N SER A 581 14.13 0.38 -30.42
CA SER A 581 13.57 0.61 -29.09
C SER A 581 14.63 0.38 -28.02
N ASP A 582 14.42 0.94 -26.83
CA ASP A 582 15.30 0.72 -25.67
C ASP A 582 15.32 -0.77 -25.25
N PRO A 583 16.46 -1.48 -25.37
CA PRO A 583 16.59 -2.88 -24.98
C PRO A 583 16.61 -3.07 -23.45
N LEU A 584 16.87 -2.03 -22.67
CA LEU A 584 17.00 -2.13 -21.22
C LEU A 584 15.66 -2.37 -20.53
N GLN A 585 14.55 -1.93 -21.13
CA GLN A 585 13.24 -2.04 -20.51
C GLN A 585 12.81 -3.50 -20.27
N SER A 586 13.08 -4.40 -21.23
CA SER A 586 12.77 -5.84 -21.09
C SER A 586 13.73 -6.54 -20.13
N GLN A 587 14.99 -6.11 -20.10
CA GLN A 587 15.99 -6.65 -19.18
C GLN A 587 15.71 -6.23 -17.74
N TYR A 588 15.19 -5.02 -17.51
CA TYR A 588 14.93 -4.47 -16.18
C TYR A 588 14.02 -5.39 -15.34
N ASP A 589 12.93 -5.89 -15.93
CA ASP A 589 12.02 -6.83 -15.26
C ASP A 589 12.72 -8.14 -14.90
N SER A 590 13.66 -8.61 -15.73
CA SER A 590 14.47 -9.81 -15.45
C SER A 590 15.49 -9.59 -14.32
N TRP A 591 16.04 -8.38 -14.19
CA TRP A 591 16.91 -8.03 -13.07
C TRP A 591 16.12 -7.87 -11.75
N LEU A 592 14.89 -7.34 -11.81
CA LEU A 592 14.00 -7.29 -10.64
C LEU A 592 13.61 -8.70 -10.17
N SER A 593 13.25 -9.60 -11.09
CA SER A 593 12.93 -10.98 -10.73
C SER A 593 14.13 -11.72 -10.14
N LEU A 594 15.36 -11.43 -10.60
CA LEU A 594 16.58 -11.94 -9.99
C LEU A 594 16.78 -11.42 -8.54
N VAL A 595 16.53 -10.14 -8.30
CA VAL A 595 16.62 -9.53 -6.96
C VAL A 595 15.64 -10.21 -6.00
N ASP A 596 14.41 -10.44 -6.46
CA ASP A 596 13.37 -11.14 -5.69
C ASP A 596 13.75 -12.61 -5.46
N HIS A 597 14.25 -13.31 -6.48
CA HIS A 597 14.69 -14.70 -6.39
C HIS A 597 15.84 -14.90 -5.41
N LEU A 598 16.83 -14.00 -5.41
CA LEU A 598 17.95 -14.04 -4.47
C LEU A 598 17.60 -13.48 -3.08
N ASN A 599 16.39 -12.93 -2.91
CA ASN A 599 15.92 -12.26 -1.69
C ASN A 599 16.91 -11.21 -1.16
N ILE A 600 17.45 -10.39 -2.08
CA ILE A 600 18.40 -9.32 -1.77
C ILE A 600 17.70 -7.96 -1.76
N LYS A 601 18.18 -7.04 -0.92
CA LYS A 601 17.62 -5.68 -0.84
C LYS A 601 18.48 -4.73 -1.65
N ALA A 602 18.31 -4.75 -2.97
CA ALA A 602 19.09 -3.96 -3.92
C ALA A 602 18.19 -3.17 -4.88
N PHE A 603 18.65 -2.01 -5.32
CA PHE A 603 18.10 -1.32 -6.49
C PHE A 603 18.86 -1.75 -7.75
N VAL A 604 18.23 -1.70 -8.90
CA VAL A 604 18.86 -2.03 -10.19
C VAL A 604 18.97 -0.75 -11.01
N ASN A 605 20.16 -0.46 -11.52
CA ASN A 605 20.41 0.62 -12.46
C ASN A 605 21.08 0.05 -13.71
N LEU A 606 20.38 0.10 -14.84
CA LEU A 606 20.89 -0.30 -16.15
C LEU A 606 21.25 0.95 -16.95
N THR A 607 22.33 0.91 -17.72
CA THR A 607 22.75 2.03 -18.57
C THR A 607 23.21 1.52 -19.93
N LEU A 608 22.84 2.26 -20.98
CA LEU A 608 23.29 2.04 -22.36
C LEU A 608 24.41 3.05 -22.66
N ALA A 609 25.56 2.60 -23.15
CA ALA A 609 26.69 3.46 -23.48
C ALA A 609 27.58 2.86 -24.57
N ASP A 610 28.35 3.71 -25.26
CA ASP A 610 29.28 3.29 -26.31
C ASP A 610 30.47 2.51 -25.76
N SER A 611 30.90 2.82 -24.53
CA SER A 611 31.93 2.07 -23.83
C SER A 611 31.58 1.83 -22.37
N VAL A 612 32.11 0.73 -21.83
CA VAL A 612 31.88 0.31 -20.44
C VAL A 612 32.37 1.39 -19.47
N ARG A 613 33.49 2.05 -19.78
CA ARG A 613 34.04 3.15 -18.96
C ARG A 613 33.07 4.33 -18.88
N HIS A 614 32.54 4.80 -20.01
CA HIS A 614 31.56 5.89 -20.01
C HIS A 614 30.27 5.50 -19.28
N GLY A 615 29.77 4.27 -19.49
CA GLY A 615 28.60 3.78 -18.77
C GLY A 615 28.78 3.73 -17.26
N ILE A 616 29.96 3.30 -16.77
CA ILE A 616 30.26 3.28 -15.34
C ILE A 616 30.41 4.71 -14.79
N GLN A 617 31.05 5.63 -15.53
CA GLN A 617 31.10 7.04 -15.14
C GLN A 617 29.69 7.62 -14.99
N HIS A 618 28.79 7.37 -15.95
CA HIS A 618 27.39 7.79 -15.86
C HIS A 618 26.75 7.24 -14.57
N LEU A 619 26.85 5.93 -14.32
CA LEU A 619 26.31 5.32 -13.12
C LEU A 619 26.90 5.90 -11.83
N LEU A 620 28.19 6.22 -11.79
CA LEU A 620 28.83 6.84 -10.62
C LEU A 620 28.32 8.28 -10.36
N PHE A 621 28.02 9.04 -11.41
CA PHE A 621 27.50 10.40 -11.30
C PHE A 621 26.01 10.42 -10.92
N ILE A 622 25.20 9.55 -11.53
CA ILE A 622 23.73 9.67 -11.51
C ILE A 622 23.03 8.67 -10.59
N SER A 623 23.71 7.62 -10.11
CA SER A 623 23.05 6.62 -9.27
C SER A 623 22.65 7.18 -7.91
N GLY A 624 21.40 6.95 -7.53
CA GLY A 624 20.82 7.38 -6.25
C GLY A 624 20.01 8.68 -6.36
N LEU A 625 19.41 9.10 -5.24
CA LEU A 625 18.58 10.31 -5.17
C LEU A 625 18.84 11.06 -3.86
N GLY A 626 19.06 12.39 -3.95
CA GLY A 626 19.38 13.21 -2.77
C GLY A 626 20.62 12.71 -2.04
N GLY A 627 20.53 12.53 -0.72
CA GLY A 627 21.60 11.94 0.11
C GLY A 627 21.71 10.41 0.10
N MET A 628 20.85 9.71 -0.64
CA MET A 628 20.97 8.27 -0.85
C MET A 628 21.72 8.00 -2.16
N ARG A 629 23.05 8.12 -2.15
CA ARG A 629 23.92 7.87 -3.32
C ARG A 629 25.00 6.83 -3.02
N PRO A 630 25.51 6.07 -3.98
CA PRO A 630 26.65 5.19 -3.75
C PRO A 630 27.92 5.96 -3.37
N ASN A 631 28.64 5.45 -2.37
CA ASN A 631 29.95 5.94 -1.93
C ASN A 631 31.09 4.94 -2.20
N THR A 632 30.75 3.68 -2.50
CA THR A 632 31.72 2.60 -2.77
C THR A 632 31.40 1.94 -4.10
N LEU A 633 32.35 1.89 -5.01
CA LEU A 633 32.29 1.12 -6.26
C LEU A 633 32.90 -0.26 -6.03
N VAL A 634 32.16 -1.32 -6.37
CA VAL A 634 32.68 -2.69 -6.38
C VAL A 634 32.73 -3.20 -7.80
N LEU A 635 33.89 -3.72 -8.21
CA LEU A 635 34.12 -4.35 -9.51
C LEU A 635 34.54 -5.81 -9.31
N GLY A 636 34.15 -6.68 -10.23
CA GLY A 636 34.83 -7.97 -10.39
C GLY A 636 36.28 -7.76 -10.84
N PHE A 637 37.19 -8.62 -10.39
CA PHE A 637 38.59 -8.59 -10.82
C PHE A 637 38.70 -8.92 -12.31
N TYR A 638 39.66 -8.28 -13.00
CA TYR A 638 39.92 -8.58 -14.41
C TYR A 638 40.86 -9.78 -14.52
N ASP A 639 40.31 -10.96 -14.78
CA ASP A 639 41.05 -12.21 -14.98
C ASP A 639 40.61 -12.97 -16.25
N ASP A 640 41.38 -14.01 -16.58
CA ASP A 640 41.12 -14.96 -17.68
C ASP A 640 40.36 -16.21 -17.21
N CYS A 641 39.91 -16.25 -15.95
CA CYS A 641 39.18 -17.39 -15.42
C CYS A 641 37.83 -17.57 -16.14
N LEU A 642 37.52 -18.82 -16.53
CA LEU A 642 36.23 -19.14 -17.14
C LEU A 642 35.10 -18.99 -16.10
N PRO A 643 33.99 -18.31 -16.45
CA PRO A 643 32.88 -18.11 -15.54
C PRO A 643 32.01 -19.38 -15.43
N ASN A 644 31.66 -19.76 -14.20
CA ASN A 644 30.72 -20.87 -13.94
C ASN A 644 29.30 -20.32 -13.74
N ASP A 645 28.30 -21.03 -14.26
CA ASP A 645 26.89 -20.69 -14.06
C ASP A 645 26.38 -21.23 -12.71
N LYS A 646 26.00 -20.32 -11.81
CA LYS A 646 25.42 -20.71 -10.51
C LYS A 646 23.89 -20.61 -10.47
N LEU A 647 23.23 -20.12 -11.51
CA LEU A 647 21.78 -20.01 -11.56
C LEU A 647 21.09 -21.33 -11.96
N ILE A 648 21.82 -22.25 -12.61
CA ILE A 648 21.31 -23.57 -13.04
C ILE A 648 21.59 -24.67 -12.00
N ASP A 649 22.40 -24.39 -10.99
CA ASP A 649 22.82 -25.38 -10.00
C ASP A 649 21.63 -25.82 -9.09
N PRO A 650 21.28 -27.11 -9.01
CA PRO A 650 20.09 -27.60 -8.29
C PRO A 650 20.16 -27.48 -6.76
N SER A 651 21.23 -26.88 -6.21
CA SER A 651 21.40 -26.64 -4.77
C SER A 651 20.69 -25.37 -4.28
N LEU A 652 20.31 -24.45 -5.18
CA LEU A 652 19.56 -23.23 -4.85
C LEU A 652 18.04 -23.42 -4.88
N SER A 653 17.53 -24.48 -5.50
CA SER A 653 16.09 -24.80 -5.57
C SER A 653 15.54 -25.44 -4.28
N THR A 654 16.40 -25.81 -3.31
CA THR A 654 15.98 -26.57 -2.12
C THR A 654 15.47 -25.72 -0.94
N ILE A 655 15.41 -24.38 -1.06
CA ILE A 655 15.01 -23.53 0.08
C ILE A 655 13.50 -23.26 0.14
N GLN A 656 12.71 -23.49 -0.91
CA GLN A 656 11.25 -23.33 -0.82
C GLN A 656 10.51 -24.27 -1.78
N CYS A 657 10.07 -25.43 -1.26
CA CYS A 657 8.84 -26.11 -1.66
C CYS A 657 8.64 -27.35 -0.79
N THR A 658 8.02 -27.16 0.38
CA THR A 658 7.29 -28.24 1.08
C THR A 658 5.82 -27.89 1.05
N ASP A 659 5.19 -28.03 -0.12
CA ASP A 659 3.77 -28.29 -0.25
C ASP A 659 3.62 -29.74 -0.70
N PRO A 660 3.25 -30.68 0.19
CA PRO A 660 3.12 -32.07 -0.17
C PRO A 660 1.69 -32.34 -0.62
N LEU A 661 1.30 -31.95 -1.84
CA LEU A 661 0.11 -32.48 -2.55
C LEU A 661 -0.04 -31.83 -3.94
N GLY A 662 0.57 -32.43 -4.95
CA GLY A 662 0.32 -32.14 -6.37
C GLY A 662 0.75 -33.32 -7.23
N PRO A 663 -0.06 -33.84 -8.17
CA PRO A 663 0.31 -35.01 -8.95
C PRO A 663 1.44 -34.67 -9.93
N LEU A 664 2.39 -35.60 -10.04
CA LEU A 664 3.44 -35.62 -11.06
C LEU A 664 2.80 -35.59 -12.45
N GLN A 665 2.93 -34.47 -13.14
CA GLN A 665 2.65 -34.36 -14.57
C GLN A 665 3.91 -33.88 -15.30
N GLU A 666 4.17 -34.54 -16.42
CA GLU A 666 5.38 -34.62 -17.24
C GLU A 666 6.09 -33.28 -17.50
N LEU A 667 7.43 -33.33 -17.48
CA LEU A 667 8.33 -32.22 -17.85
C LEU A 667 8.18 -31.86 -19.34
N GLU A 668 7.23 -30.97 -19.66
CA GLU A 668 7.34 -30.11 -20.83
C GLU A 668 8.16 -28.86 -20.48
N GLN A 669 9.09 -28.52 -21.37
CA GLN A 669 10.08 -27.47 -21.26
C GLN A 669 9.44 -26.11 -20.91
N GLN A 670 9.52 -25.72 -19.63
CA GLN A 670 9.31 -24.33 -19.24
C GLN A 670 10.43 -23.47 -19.84
N PRO A 671 10.13 -22.29 -20.40
CA PRO A 671 11.16 -21.37 -20.88
C PRO A 671 12.06 -20.98 -19.70
N PRO A 672 13.37 -20.71 -19.92
CA PRO A 672 14.26 -20.32 -18.83
C PRO A 672 13.68 -19.07 -18.13
N LEU A 673 13.53 -19.15 -16.80
CA LEU A 673 12.95 -18.10 -15.94
C LEU A 673 13.63 -16.72 -16.09
N PHE A 674 14.82 -16.66 -16.70
CA PHE A 674 15.64 -15.46 -16.82
C PHE A 674 16.21 -15.30 -18.23
N HIS A 675 16.02 -14.12 -18.83
CA HIS A 675 16.54 -13.78 -20.16
C HIS A 675 17.89 -13.05 -20.06
N PHE A 676 18.93 -13.76 -19.59
CA PHE A 676 20.31 -13.23 -19.54
C PHE A 676 21.18 -13.81 -20.66
N SER A 677 22.13 -13.01 -21.18
CA SER A 677 23.09 -13.44 -22.20
C SER A 677 23.89 -14.67 -21.77
N SER A 678 24.36 -15.44 -22.76
CA SER A 678 25.23 -16.59 -22.53
C SER A 678 26.57 -16.19 -21.90
N LEU A 679 27.17 -17.11 -21.16
CA LEU A 679 28.46 -16.91 -20.51
C LEU A 679 29.62 -16.93 -21.53
N ARG A 680 30.73 -16.29 -21.17
CA ARG A 680 31.97 -16.31 -21.97
C ARG A 680 32.42 -17.76 -22.20
N GLY A 681 32.55 -18.16 -23.46
CA GLY A 681 33.00 -19.51 -23.85
C GLY A 681 31.87 -20.51 -24.15
N SER A 682 30.59 -20.13 -24.12
CA SER A 682 29.53 -21.00 -24.67
C SER A 682 29.60 -21.03 -26.20
N SER A 683 29.31 -22.20 -26.79
CA SER A 683 29.44 -22.51 -28.23
C SER A 683 28.58 -21.68 -29.20
N ASP A 684 27.83 -20.69 -28.71
CA ASP A 684 26.82 -19.92 -29.46
C ASP A 684 27.27 -18.50 -29.86
N ARG A 685 28.58 -18.21 -29.91
CA ARG A 685 29.03 -16.86 -30.26
C ARG A 685 29.02 -16.59 -31.77
N GLN A 686 28.15 -15.67 -32.19
CA GLN A 686 28.37 -14.80 -33.36
C GLN A 686 29.21 -13.59 -32.92
N ASP A 687 30.32 -13.35 -33.62
CA ASP A 687 31.34 -12.34 -33.35
C ASP A 687 30.81 -10.90 -33.30
N TYR A 688 31.01 -10.24 -32.14
CA TYR A 688 30.91 -8.78 -31.96
C TYR A 688 31.90 -8.29 -30.87
N GLY A 689 33.15 -8.76 -30.89
CA GLY A 689 34.20 -8.28 -29.97
C GLY A 689 35.45 -7.84 -30.73
N GLU A 690 35.80 -6.56 -30.68
CA GLU A 690 37.00 -5.98 -31.30
C GLU A 690 38.34 -6.46 -30.69
N PHE A 691 38.30 -7.19 -29.57
CA PHE A 691 39.46 -7.79 -28.94
C PHE A 691 39.34 -9.32 -28.97
N GLY A 692 40.28 -9.99 -29.65
CA GLY A 692 40.26 -11.41 -30.02
C GLY A 692 40.21 -12.45 -28.88
N ASP A 693 39.95 -12.03 -27.65
CA ASP A 693 39.82 -12.87 -26.44
C ASP A 693 38.38 -12.95 -25.92
N GLY A 694 37.43 -12.29 -26.59
CA GLY A 694 36.03 -12.33 -26.21
C GLY A 694 35.68 -11.58 -24.91
N LYS A 695 36.59 -10.73 -24.41
CA LYS A 695 36.35 -9.74 -23.36
C LYS A 695 35.86 -8.44 -23.98
N VAL A 696 34.87 -7.82 -23.34
CA VAL A 696 34.25 -6.57 -23.81
C VAL A 696 35.04 -5.33 -23.36
N LEU A 697 35.86 -5.46 -22.31
CA LEU A 697 36.60 -4.37 -21.68
C LEU A 697 38.11 -4.62 -21.80
N GLY A 698 38.90 -3.61 -22.17
CA GLY A 698 40.36 -3.72 -22.20
C GLY A 698 41.03 -3.55 -20.82
N PRO A 699 42.26 -4.06 -20.61
CA PRO A 699 42.95 -3.97 -19.32
C PRO A 699 43.28 -2.52 -18.92
N GLN A 700 43.63 -1.67 -19.89
CA GLN A 700 43.88 -0.24 -19.63
C GLN A 700 42.58 0.49 -19.25
N GLU A 701 41.47 0.17 -19.91
CA GLU A 701 40.16 0.77 -19.59
C GLU A 701 39.68 0.36 -18.21
N TYR A 702 39.90 -0.89 -17.79
CA TYR A 702 39.58 -1.38 -16.44
C TYR A 702 40.29 -0.56 -15.36
N VAL A 703 41.60 -0.36 -15.47
CA VAL A 703 42.37 0.45 -14.51
C VAL A 703 41.96 1.93 -14.58
N ALA A 704 41.61 2.43 -15.77
CA ALA A 704 41.09 3.78 -15.93
C ALA A 704 39.77 4.00 -15.17
N ILE A 705 38.87 3.01 -15.16
CA ILE A 705 37.62 3.06 -14.36
C ILE A 705 37.94 3.19 -12.87
N ILE A 706 38.91 2.42 -12.37
CA ILE A 706 39.34 2.49 -10.96
C ILE A 706 39.88 3.89 -10.67
N ALA A 707 40.77 4.41 -11.51
CA ALA A 707 41.32 5.76 -11.37
C ALA A 707 40.23 6.84 -11.38
N ASP A 708 39.24 6.74 -12.27
CA ASP A 708 38.12 7.67 -12.34
C ASP A 708 37.27 7.66 -11.06
N ALA A 709 36.95 6.47 -10.53
CA ALA A 709 36.20 6.36 -9.28
C ALA A 709 36.92 7.02 -8.09
N MET A 710 38.25 6.88 -8.00
CA MET A 710 39.04 7.58 -6.98
C MET A 710 39.09 9.09 -7.18
N LYS A 711 39.18 9.57 -8.44
CA LYS A 711 39.08 11.01 -8.74
C LYS A 711 37.72 11.59 -8.34
N MET A 712 36.67 10.78 -8.41
CA MET A 712 35.31 11.11 -7.95
C MET A 712 35.12 10.94 -6.44
N LEU A 713 36.20 10.74 -5.68
CA LEU A 713 36.19 10.54 -4.22
C LEU A 713 35.29 9.37 -3.77
N LYS A 714 35.21 8.31 -4.58
CA LYS A 714 34.52 7.06 -4.23
C LYS A 714 35.51 6.04 -3.70
N ASN A 715 35.10 5.29 -2.68
CA ASN A 715 35.84 4.12 -2.24
C ASN A 715 35.77 3.05 -3.34
N VAL A 716 36.81 2.25 -3.51
CA VAL A 716 36.87 1.22 -4.57
C VAL A 716 37.17 -0.13 -3.94
N ALA A 717 36.48 -1.17 -4.40
CA ALA A 717 36.79 -2.55 -4.04
C ALA A 717 36.80 -3.47 -5.27
N LEU A 718 37.82 -4.33 -5.38
CA LEU A 718 37.96 -5.31 -6.45
C LEU A 718 37.79 -6.72 -5.87
N ALA A 719 36.87 -7.49 -6.43
CA ALA A 719 36.48 -8.80 -5.95
C ALA A 719 37.03 -9.90 -6.86
N ARG A 720 37.93 -10.76 -6.34
CA ARG A 720 38.53 -11.89 -7.06
C ARG A 720 38.06 -13.23 -6.48
N TYR A 721 37.90 -14.24 -7.33
CA TYR A 721 37.50 -15.62 -6.99
C TYR A 721 36.17 -15.79 -6.23
N PHE A 722 35.25 -14.83 -6.31
CA PHE A 722 33.90 -14.97 -5.73
C PHE A 722 33.01 -16.00 -6.47
N ASN A 723 33.46 -16.50 -7.62
CA ASN A 723 32.88 -17.68 -8.26
C ASN A 723 33.02 -18.93 -7.40
N ASN A 724 33.99 -18.99 -6.48
CA ASN A 724 34.18 -20.12 -5.56
C ASN A 724 33.53 -19.87 -4.19
N PHE A 725 32.97 -18.68 -3.97
CA PHE A 725 32.32 -18.33 -2.71
C PHE A 725 30.97 -19.06 -2.59
N ASP A 726 30.81 -19.83 -1.51
CA ASP A 726 29.58 -20.52 -1.16
C ASP A 726 29.06 -19.99 0.19
N ARG A 727 27.90 -19.34 0.13
CA ARG A 727 27.24 -18.75 1.31
C ARG A 727 26.70 -19.82 2.25
N ALA A 728 26.33 -21.01 1.74
CA ALA A 728 25.77 -22.09 2.56
C ALA A 728 26.79 -22.61 3.58
N GLN A 729 28.07 -22.67 3.20
CA GLN A 729 29.16 -23.06 4.10
C GLN A 729 29.29 -22.10 5.29
N VAL A 730 29.14 -20.80 5.06
CA VAL A 730 29.18 -19.77 6.11
C VAL A 730 27.97 -19.85 7.05
N LEU A 731 26.80 -20.25 6.53
CA LEU A 731 25.55 -20.37 7.27
C LEU A 731 25.40 -21.69 8.05
N SER A 732 26.17 -22.72 7.71
CA SER A 732 26.03 -24.05 8.28
C SER A 732 26.31 -24.07 9.80
N PRO A 733 25.47 -24.74 10.62
CA PRO A 733 25.76 -24.89 12.05
C PRO A 733 27.03 -25.74 12.24
N PRO A 734 27.82 -25.51 13.29
CA PRO A 734 29.02 -26.29 13.53
C PRO A 734 28.62 -27.76 13.69
N SER A 735 28.97 -28.59 12.70
CA SER A 735 28.85 -30.03 12.84
C SER A 735 29.71 -30.48 14.03
N SER A 736 29.28 -31.54 14.73
CA SER A 736 29.95 -32.12 15.90
C SER A 736 31.34 -32.74 15.61
N SER A 737 31.95 -32.41 14.47
CA SER A 737 33.29 -32.85 14.09
C SER A 737 34.33 -31.78 14.48
N PRO A 738 35.35 -32.11 15.29
CA PRO A 738 36.38 -31.15 15.70
C PRO A 738 37.24 -30.82 14.47
N GLY A 739 37.05 -29.62 13.90
CA GLY A 739 37.88 -29.08 12.81
C GLY A 739 37.13 -28.44 11.64
N LYS A 740 35.82 -28.69 11.47
CA LYS A 740 35.04 -28.23 10.28
C LYS A 740 34.02 -27.11 10.58
N GLY A 741 34.25 -26.28 11.61
CA GLY A 741 33.23 -25.35 12.12
C GLY A 741 33.64 -23.89 12.38
N ALA A 742 34.91 -23.52 12.20
CA ALA A 742 35.37 -22.15 12.45
C ALA A 742 35.55 -21.37 11.13
N VAL A 743 34.74 -20.33 10.94
CA VAL A 743 34.84 -19.42 9.80
C VAL A 743 35.80 -18.29 10.16
N TYR A 744 36.81 -18.05 9.32
CA TYR A 744 37.79 -16.98 9.51
C TYR A 744 37.64 -15.90 8.45
N VAL A 745 37.82 -14.64 8.86
CA VAL A 745 37.92 -13.47 7.98
C VAL A 745 39.28 -12.83 8.21
N ASP A 746 40.08 -12.77 7.15
CA ASP A 746 41.46 -12.31 7.22
C ASP A 746 41.58 -10.87 6.73
N VAL A 747 42.32 -10.06 7.48
CA VAL A 747 42.51 -8.64 7.19
C VAL A 747 43.98 -8.29 7.16
N TRP A 748 44.43 -7.71 6.05
CA TRP A 748 45.79 -7.19 5.86
C TRP A 748 45.74 -5.66 5.69
N PRO A 749 45.88 -4.89 6.79
CA PRO A 749 45.71 -3.44 6.83
C PRO A 749 46.98 -2.68 6.38
N VAL A 750 47.87 -3.29 5.60
CA VAL A 750 49.16 -2.73 5.20
C VAL A 750 49.24 -2.67 3.68
N ASN A 751 49.82 -1.58 3.16
CA ASN A 751 50.09 -1.46 1.73
C ASN A 751 51.30 -2.31 1.32
N LEU A 752 51.05 -3.57 0.96
CA LEU A 752 52.08 -4.55 0.57
C LEU A 752 52.88 -4.16 -0.68
N LEU A 753 52.37 -3.22 -1.48
CA LEU A 753 53.04 -2.68 -2.68
C LEU A 753 53.98 -1.51 -2.34
N ARG A 754 54.09 -1.09 -1.07
CA ARG A 754 55.08 -0.12 -0.60
C ARG A 754 55.93 -0.72 0.54
N PRO A 755 57.03 -1.42 0.22
CA PRO A 755 57.93 -1.95 1.26
C PRO A 755 58.57 -0.85 2.11
N ASP A 756 58.68 0.37 1.57
CA ASP A 756 59.27 1.55 2.25
C ASP A 756 58.43 2.06 3.44
N SER A 757 57.14 1.69 3.52
CA SER A 757 56.21 2.20 4.53
C SER A 757 55.41 1.06 5.16
N SER A 758 55.75 0.68 6.39
CA SER A 758 54.99 -0.29 7.19
C SER A 758 53.82 0.34 7.97
N SER A 759 53.28 1.48 7.51
CA SER A 759 52.16 2.15 8.20
C SER A 759 50.91 1.27 8.14
N TYR A 760 50.33 1.02 9.30
CA TYR A 760 49.10 0.25 9.47
C TYR A 760 47.90 1.13 9.89
N VAL A 761 48.12 2.44 10.10
CA VAL A 761 47.09 3.41 10.52
C VAL A 761 46.96 4.50 9.46
N ASP A 762 46.27 4.17 8.38
CA ASP A 762 45.94 5.08 7.29
C ASP A 762 44.41 5.09 7.09
N THR A 763 43.87 6.10 6.40
CA THR A 763 42.42 6.19 6.08
C THR A 763 41.89 4.90 5.45
N CYS A 764 42.66 4.28 4.56
CA CYS A 764 42.29 3.05 3.89
C CYS A 764 42.36 1.82 4.80
N SER A 765 43.32 1.73 5.72
CA SER A 765 43.39 0.61 6.66
C SER A 765 42.24 0.65 7.68
N LEU A 766 41.90 1.83 8.18
CA LEU A 766 40.72 2.06 9.04
C LEU A 766 39.41 1.73 8.31
N PHE A 767 39.31 2.09 7.03
CA PHE A 767 38.16 1.73 6.18
C PHE A 767 38.00 0.21 6.01
N LEU A 768 39.10 -0.48 5.78
CA LEU A 768 39.15 -1.92 5.59
C LEU A 768 38.76 -2.65 6.90
N LEU A 769 39.27 -2.18 8.04
CA LEU A 769 38.85 -2.64 9.37
C LEU A 769 37.36 -2.41 9.63
N GLN A 770 36.84 -1.25 9.25
CA GLN A 770 35.42 -0.92 9.40
C GLN A 770 34.53 -1.87 8.59
N LEU A 771 34.89 -2.18 7.33
CA LEU A 771 34.15 -3.14 6.52
C LEU A 771 34.18 -4.56 7.12
N ALA A 772 35.34 -4.98 7.63
CA ALA A 772 35.48 -6.29 8.29
C ALA A 772 34.60 -6.38 9.55
N CYS A 773 34.57 -5.29 10.32
CA CYS A 773 33.71 -5.18 11.49
C CYS A 773 32.22 -5.23 11.10
N ILE A 774 31.81 -4.48 10.07
CA ILE A 774 30.43 -4.48 9.57
C ILE A 774 30.00 -5.89 9.15
N LEU A 775 30.87 -6.62 8.46
CA LEU A 775 30.62 -8.02 8.08
C LEU A 775 30.33 -8.86 9.33
N ASN A 776 31.17 -8.80 10.36
CA ASN A 776 30.97 -9.56 11.62
C ASN A 776 29.71 -9.12 12.40
N MET A 777 29.14 -7.93 12.14
CA MET A 777 27.85 -7.54 12.73
C MET A 777 26.63 -8.19 12.06
N VAL A 778 26.79 -8.78 10.89
CA VAL A 778 25.72 -9.47 10.15
C VAL A 778 25.45 -10.83 10.80
N ARG A 779 24.17 -11.23 10.89
CA ARG A 779 23.78 -12.49 11.55
C ARG A 779 24.52 -13.72 11.02
N ALA A 780 24.74 -13.79 9.70
CA ALA A 780 25.45 -14.88 9.05
C ALA A 780 26.93 -14.99 9.46
N TRP A 781 27.57 -13.86 9.77
CA TRP A 781 29.01 -13.75 10.01
C TRP A 781 29.37 -13.52 11.48
N ARG A 782 28.39 -13.38 12.39
CA ARG A 782 28.60 -13.09 13.82
C ARG A 782 29.49 -14.10 14.55
N LYS A 783 29.56 -15.33 14.05
CA LYS A 783 30.41 -16.41 14.60
C LYS A 783 31.80 -16.45 13.96
N ALA A 784 32.03 -15.66 12.90
CA ALA A 784 33.31 -15.62 12.22
C ALA A 784 34.34 -14.90 13.11
N THR A 785 35.54 -15.44 13.12
CA THR A 785 36.66 -14.85 13.86
C THR A 785 37.50 -14.01 12.91
N LEU A 786 37.82 -12.79 13.34
CA LEU A 786 38.51 -11.80 12.53
C LEU A 786 39.99 -11.87 12.86
N ARG A 787 40.83 -12.23 11.87
CA ARG A 787 42.29 -12.34 12.01
C ARG A 787 42.94 -11.15 11.33
N LEU A 788 43.73 -10.39 12.08
CA LEU A 788 44.41 -9.17 11.63
C LEU A 788 45.90 -9.44 11.52
N PHE A 789 46.47 -9.34 10.33
CA PHE A 789 47.88 -9.63 10.09
C PHE A 789 48.69 -8.34 10.00
N LEU A 790 49.66 -8.16 10.91
CA LEU A 790 50.51 -6.98 10.97
C LEU A 790 51.91 -7.33 10.45
N CYS A 791 52.35 -6.69 9.37
CA CYS A 791 53.72 -6.86 8.87
C CYS A 791 54.71 -6.14 9.80
N VAL A 792 55.73 -6.85 10.28
CA VAL A 792 56.75 -6.30 11.21
C VAL A 792 58.15 -6.60 10.69
N GLU A 793 59.09 -5.67 10.93
CA GLU A 793 60.52 -5.84 10.64
C GLU A 793 61.26 -6.51 11.82
N GLN A 794 62.07 -7.55 11.55
CA GLN A 794 62.94 -8.25 12.49
C GLN A 794 64.00 -7.29 13.04
N GLY A 795 63.75 -6.74 14.23
CA GLY A 795 64.68 -5.85 14.93
C GLY A 795 64.02 -4.65 15.59
N ARG A 796 62.82 -4.26 15.15
CA ARG A 796 61.98 -3.28 15.87
C ARG A 796 61.16 -3.97 16.96
N SER A 797 60.82 -3.25 18.03
CA SER A 797 60.01 -3.80 19.14
C SER A 797 58.62 -4.21 18.66
N VAL A 798 58.47 -5.50 18.33
CA VAL A 798 57.21 -6.13 17.88
C VAL A 798 56.09 -5.89 18.88
N ARG A 799 56.42 -5.95 20.19
CA ARG A 799 55.46 -5.77 21.29
C ARG A 799 54.81 -4.38 21.30
N GLY A 800 55.56 -3.32 20.99
CA GLY A 800 55.05 -1.96 21.07
C GLY A 800 53.97 -1.64 20.02
N SER A 801 54.14 -2.12 18.79
CA SER A 801 53.16 -1.92 17.72
C SER A 801 51.92 -2.80 17.90
N GLU A 802 52.09 -4.03 18.40
CA GLU A 802 51.00 -4.94 18.74
C GLU A 802 50.13 -4.40 19.89
N GLU A 803 50.74 -3.89 20.96
CA GLU A 803 50.03 -3.29 22.09
C GLU A 803 49.25 -2.04 21.67
N LYS A 804 49.84 -1.15 20.87
CA LYS A 804 49.17 0.04 20.33
C LYS A 804 47.96 -0.31 19.46
N LEU A 805 48.11 -1.29 18.56
CA LEU A 805 47.02 -1.77 17.71
C LEU A 805 45.94 -2.47 18.54
N GLY A 806 46.34 -3.27 19.53
CA GLY A 806 45.43 -3.91 20.49
C GLY A 806 44.62 -2.90 21.30
N GLN A 807 45.24 -1.80 21.74
CA GLN A 807 44.56 -0.69 22.41
C GLN A 807 43.55 -0.01 21.47
N LEU A 808 43.95 0.30 20.23
CA LEU A 808 43.07 0.90 19.22
C LEU A 808 41.87 -0.01 18.93
N LEU A 809 42.08 -1.32 18.74
CA LEU A 809 40.99 -2.28 18.54
C LEU A 809 40.05 -2.35 19.75
N LYS A 810 40.59 -2.25 20.97
CA LYS A 810 39.80 -2.23 22.22
C LYS A 810 38.95 -0.97 22.34
N GLU A 811 39.51 0.20 22.02
CA GLU A 811 38.81 1.49 22.00
C GLU A 811 37.68 1.49 20.95
N LEU A 812 37.97 0.96 19.76
CA LEU A 812 36.99 0.78 18.67
C LEU A 812 36.01 -0.38 18.91
N ARG A 813 36.22 -1.18 19.97
CA ARG A 813 35.43 -2.37 20.33
C ARG A 813 35.40 -3.43 19.23
N ILE A 814 36.46 -3.55 18.45
CA ILE A 814 36.64 -4.55 17.40
C ILE A 814 37.29 -5.79 18.01
N LYS A 815 36.56 -6.92 18.02
CA LYS A 815 37.10 -8.21 18.46
C LYS A 815 37.85 -8.87 17.31
N ALA A 816 39.17 -8.68 17.26
CA ALA A 816 40.05 -9.31 16.28
C ALA A 816 41.26 -9.94 16.98
N GLN A 817 41.78 -11.03 16.41
CA GLN A 817 43.03 -11.66 16.81
C GLN A 817 44.16 -11.06 15.98
N VAL A 818 45.17 -10.47 16.62
CA VAL A 818 46.31 -9.84 15.93
C VAL A 818 47.42 -10.87 15.78
N TYR A 819 47.97 -10.97 14.57
CA TYR A 819 49.08 -11.85 14.21
C TYR A 819 50.23 -11.02 13.65
N PRO A 820 51.37 -10.90 14.37
CA PRO A 820 52.56 -10.28 13.81
C PRO A 820 53.21 -11.24 12.79
N VAL A 821 53.43 -10.74 11.56
CA VAL A 821 54.03 -11.48 10.45
C VAL A 821 55.38 -10.84 10.11
N PRO A 822 56.51 -11.52 10.38
CA PRO A 822 57.81 -11.03 9.94
C PRO A 822 57.92 -11.15 8.43
N TRP A 823 58.32 -10.07 7.76
CA TRP A 823 58.39 -10.00 6.28
C TRP A 823 59.73 -9.49 5.73
N ASP A 824 60.78 -9.49 6.57
CA ASP A 824 62.11 -8.96 6.22
C ASP A 824 62.75 -9.70 5.04
N GLN A 825 62.48 -10.99 4.89
CA GLN A 825 62.99 -11.78 3.77
C GLN A 825 62.41 -11.26 2.44
N GLN A 826 61.13 -10.91 2.44
CA GLN A 826 60.45 -10.32 1.29
C GLN A 826 60.98 -8.90 1.06
N VAL A 827 61.07 -8.07 2.10
CA VAL A 827 61.61 -6.71 1.98
C VAL A 827 63.07 -6.70 1.51
N ALA A 828 63.89 -7.67 1.93
CA ALA A 828 65.28 -7.82 1.47
C ALA A 828 65.37 -8.05 -0.05
N LEU A 829 64.48 -8.86 -0.64
CA LEU A 829 64.42 -9.07 -2.09
C LEU A 829 64.17 -7.76 -2.86
N HIS A 830 63.47 -6.80 -2.25
CA HIS A 830 63.28 -5.47 -2.84
C HIS A 830 64.59 -4.64 -2.83
N TRP A 831 65.31 -4.63 -1.71
CA TRP A 831 66.52 -3.82 -1.53
C TRP A 831 67.77 -4.40 -2.21
N GLN A 832 67.90 -5.73 -2.26
CA GLN A 832 69.06 -6.43 -2.83
C GLN A 832 69.31 -6.05 -4.30
N ARG A 833 68.24 -5.73 -5.04
CA ARG A 833 68.30 -5.37 -6.47
C ARG A 833 68.42 -3.86 -6.73
N GLN A 834 67.92 -3.00 -5.83
CA GLN A 834 68.19 -1.55 -5.92
C GLN A 834 69.69 -1.25 -5.77
N GLY A 835 70.40 -2.02 -4.94
CA GLY A 835 71.86 -1.96 -4.82
C GLY A 835 72.62 -2.38 -6.09
N GLU A 836 72.07 -3.30 -6.90
CA GLU A 836 72.63 -3.69 -8.20
C GLU A 836 72.34 -2.66 -9.30
N TRP A 837 71.17 -2.02 -9.27
CA TRP A 837 70.79 -0.96 -10.22
C TRP A 837 71.60 0.32 -9.99
N GLY A 838 71.83 0.69 -8.73
CA GLY A 838 72.72 1.79 -8.35
C GLY A 838 74.17 1.57 -8.82
N LYS A 839 74.65 0.32 -8.77
CA LYS A 839 75.97 -0.06 -9.31
C LYS A 839 76.04 -0.01 -10.84
N LYS A 840 74.96 -0.35 -11.55
CA LYS A 840 74.88 -0.23 -13.03
C LYS A 840 74.84 1.22 -13.51
N GLN A 841 74.19 2.12 -12.77
CA GLN A 841 74.17 3.56 -13.10
C GLN A 841 75.51 4.27 -12.83
N GLN A 842 76.25 3.86 -11.79
CA GLN A 842 77.60 4.39 -11.53
C GLN A 842 78.66 3.95 -12.55
N SER A 843 78.41 2.88 -13.30
CA SER A 843 79.33 2.40 -14.36
C SER A 843 79.15 3.05 -15.74
N GLN A 844 78.21 4.00 -15.89
CA GLN A 844 77.99 4.73 -17.15
C GLN A 844 77.87 6.24 -16.90
N SER A 845 79.00 6.93 -16.66
CA SER A 845 79.31 8.31 -17.09
C SER A 845 80.46 8.92 -16.27
N PRO A 846 81.65 9.13 -16.85
CA PRO A 846 82.64 10.07 -16.31
C PRO A 846 82.62 11.34 -17.16
N ASP A 847 81.95 12.39 -16.68
CA ASP A 847 82.27 13.81 -16.89
C ASP A 847 81.02 14.67 -16.66
N THR A 848 80.96 15.33 -15.50
CA THR A 848 80.16 16.55 -15.30
C THR A 848 80.81 17.38 -14.19
N THR A 849 81.07 18.64 -14.50
CA THR A 849 81.92 19.59 -13.77
C THR A 849 81.22 20.15 -12.52
N GLU A 850 81.99 20.60 -11.52
CA GLU A 850 81.50 21.04 -10.19
C GLU A 850 80.47 22.19 -10.21
N GLU A 851 80.35 22.95 -11.30
CA GLU A 851 79.35 24.02 -11.41
C GLU A 851 77.91 23.49 -11.61
N GLU A 852 77.73 22.32 -12.24
CA GLU A 852 76.39 21.71 -12.38
C GLU A 852 75.90 21.05 -11.08
N LYS A 853 76.81 20.72 -10.15
CA LYS A 853 76.44 20.23 -8.81
C LYS A 853 75.90 21.35 -7.92
N LYS A 854 76.37 22.58 -8.12
CA LYS A 854 75.92 23.74 -7.33
C LYS A 854 74.55 24.24 -7.79
N GLN A 855 74.27 24.26 -9.09
CA GLN A 855 72.93 24.60 -9.60
C GLN A 855 71.88 23.52 -9.31
N LYS A 856 72.26 22.26 -9.17
CA LYS A 856 71.35 21.20 -8.70
C LYS A 856 71.06 21.28 -7.20
N ALA A 857 72.02 21.68 -6.39
CA ALA A 857 71.83 21.85 -4.95
C ALA A 857 70.92 23.06 -4.63
N GLU A 858 71.03 24.16 -5.38
CA GLU A 858 70.20 25.35 -5.17
C GLU A 858 68.76 25.19 -5.69
N MET A 859 68.48 24.26 -6.63
CA MET A 859 67.10 23.90 -7.03
C MET A 859 66.42 22.87 -6.09
N GLU A 860 67.18 22.22 -5.20
CA GLU A 860 66.65 21.22 -4.27
C GLU A 860 66.21 21.84 -2.92
N GLU A 861 66.69 23.02 -2.54
CA GLU A 861 66.33 23.68 -1.27
C GLU A 861 65.07 24.58 -1.34
N GLU A 862 64.62 25.05 -2.51
CA GLU A 862 63.40 25.88 -2.63
C GLU A 862 62.08 25.08 -2.66
N ASN A 863 62.12 23.75 -2.51
CA ASN A 863 60.95 22.86 -2.62
C ASN A 863 60.46 22.26 -1.29
N GLU A 864 60.98 22.66 -0.13
CA GLU A 864 60.63 22.02 1.15
C GLU A 864 59.23 22.40 1.71
N ASP A 865 58.61 23.50 1.27
CA ASP A 865 57.34 23.97 1.84
C ASP A 865 56.06 23.59 1.06
N ASP A 866 56.17 22.88 -0.08
CA ASP A 866 55.02 22.46 -0.90
C ASP A 866 54.76 20.93 -0.88
N TYR A 867 55.34 20.23 0.11
CA TYR A 867 55.43 18.76 0.18
C TYR A 867 54.14 18.00 0.58
N VAL A 868 52.95 18.59 0.44
CA VAL A 868 51.69 17.92 0.86
C VAL A 868 50.90 17.30 -0.31
N ASN A 869 51.20 17.60 -1.58
CA ASN A 869 50.35 17.13 -2.70
C ASN A 869 51.05 16.63 -3.98
N SER A 870 52.37 16.47 -4.02
CA SER A 870 53.05 15.84 -5.18
C SER A 870 53.30 14.35 -4.93
N PHE A 871 52.64 13.48 -5.70
CA PHE A 871 52.72 12.02 -5.54
C PHE A 871 53.98 11.45 -6.22
N PRO A 872 54.95 10.84 -5.49
CA PRO A 872 56.10 10.21 -6.13
C PRO A 872 55.69 8.89 -6.81
N SER A 873 56.11 8.75 -8.07
CA SER A 873 55.82 7.64 -8.97
C SER A 873 56.65 6.38 -8.67
N ASN A 874 56.33 5.62 -7.61
CA ASN A 874 57.11 4.42 -7.25
C ASN A 874 56.60 3.08 -7.82
N ALA A 875 55.60 3.06 -8.70
CA ALA A 875 55.13 1.82 -9.37
C ALA A 875 56.23 1.12 -10.22
N THR A 876 57.35 1.79 -10.47
CA THR A 876 58.48 1.32 -11.31
C THR A 876 59.57 0.55 -10.57
N ARG A 877 59.46 0.26 -9.27
CA ARG A 877 60.57 -0.36 -8.50
C ARG A 877 60.31 -1.76 -7.94
N LEU A 878 59.15 -2.37 -8.17
CA LEU A 878 58.81 -3.66 -7.56
C LEU A 878 59.09 -4.82 -8.53
N SER A 879 59.83 -5.83 -8.06
CA SER A 879 60.16 -7.06 -8.81
C SER A 879 59.02 -8.06 -8.71
N ASP A 880 58.78 -8.86 -9.74
CA ASP A 880 57.81 -9.96 -9.71
C ASP A 880 58.18 -11.02 -8.65
N ASP A 881 59.49 -11.20 -8.40
CA ASP A 881 60.02 -12.05 -7.32
C ASP A 881 59.57 -11.60 -5.93
N TYR A 882 59.50 -10.27 -5.71
CA TYR A 882 59.01 -9.71 -4.44
C TYR A 882 57.51 -9.99 -4.29
N LEU A 883 56.71 -9.73 -5.33
CA LEU A 883 55.26 -9.91 -5.27
C LEU A 883 54.85 -11.38 -5.12
N SER A 884 55.56 -12.29 -5.80
CA SER A 884 55.36 -13.73 -5.63
C SER A 884 55.77 -14.21 -4.24
N ALA A 885 56.85 -13.66 -3.65
CA ALA A 885 57.24 -13.96 -2.28
C ALA A 885 56.23 -13.44 -1.24
N VAL A 886 55.63 -12.26 -1.47
CA VAL A 886 54.56 -11.71 -0.64
C VAL A 886 53.27 -12.52 -0.78
N ASN A 887 52.90 -12.96 -1.99
CA ASN A 887 51.74 -13.83 -2.18
C ASN A 887 51.93 -15.16 -1.42
N LYS A 888 53.10 -15.82 -1.57
CA LYS A 888 53.43 -17.02 -0.80
C LYS A 888 53.34 -16.79 0.71
N LEU A 889 53.81 -15.64 1.21
CA LEU A 889 53.67 -15.27 2.61
C LEU A 889 52.20 -15.25 3.06
N ILE A 890 51.30 -14.66 2.27
CA ILE A 890 49.86 -14.61 2.57
C ILE A 890 49.24 -16.01 2.56
N LEU A 891 49.62 -16.86 1.60
CA LEU A 891 49.15 -18.24 1.49
C LEU A 891 49.57 -19.10 2.69
N ASP A 892 50.85 -19.02 3.07
CA ASP A 892 51.43 -19.84 4.13
C ASP A 892 50.94 -19.42 5.52
N THR A 893 50.73 -18.12 5.74
CA THR A 893 50.30 -17.57 7.04
C THR A 893 48.82 -17.89 7.34
N ALA A 894 47.97 -18.02 6.32
CA ALA A 894 46.51 -18.08 6.45
C ALA A 894 45.95 -19.51 6.61
N GLN A 895 46.53 -20.34 7.49
CA GLN A 895 46.02 -21.69 7.79
C GLN A 895 45.30 -21.75 9.16
N PRO A 896 44.06 -22.25 9.26
CA PRO A 896 43.19 -22.78 8.19
C PRO A 896 42.67 -21.67 7.25
N ALA A 897 42.28 -22.08 6.03
CA ALA A 897 41.85 -21.18 4.98
C ALA A 897 40.64 -20.31 5.41
N PRO A 898 40.70 -18.98 5.23
CA PRO A 898 39.58 -18.09 5.52
C PRO A 898 38.47 -18.23 4.48
N ALA A 899 37.27 -17.82 4.88
CA ALA A 899 36.16 -17.71 3.95
C ALA A 899 36.33 -16.51 3.00
N VAL A 900 36.86 -15.39 3.51
CA VAL A 900 37.15 -14.17 2.73
C VAL A 900 38.39 -13.47 3.27
N ARG A 901 39.21 -12.92 2.36
CA ARG A 901 40.39 -12.09 2.66
C ARG A 901 40.16 -10.64 2.25
N PHE A 902 40.47 -9.69 3.12
CA PHE A 902 40.51 -8.25 2.80
C PHE A 902 41.94 -7.78 2.70
N LEU A 903 42.30 -7.24 1.54
CA LEU A 903 43.63 -6.76 1.20
C LEU A 903 43.59 -5.26 0.88
N TYR A 904 44.67 -4.56 1.18
CA TYR A 904 44.83 -3.16 0.83
C TYR A 904 45.00 -2.99 -0.69
N LEU A 905 44.17 -2.15 -1.32
CA LEU A 905 44.33 -1.74 -2.72
C LEU A 905 45.09 -0.41 -2.78
N PRO A 906 46.30 -0.36 -3.35
CA PRO A 906 46.99 0.91 -3.57
C PRO A 906 46.32 1.75 -4.66
N ARG A 907 46.69 3.03 -4.72
CA ARG A 907 46.24 3.90 -5.81
C ARG A 907 46.97 3.52 -7.12
N PRO A 908 46.27 3.52 -8.26
CA PRO A 908 46.87 3.34 -9.57
C PRO A 908 47.84 4.50 -9.87
N PRO A 909 48.86 4.25 -10.70
CA PRO A 909 49.80 5.30 -11.10
C PRO A 909 49.09 6.43 -11.87
N ALA A 910 49.60 7.66 -11.82
CA ALA A 910 49.04 8.76 -12.62
C ALA A 910 49.29 8.58 -14.13
N ASP A 911 50.38 7.89 -14.49
CA ASP A 911 50.75 7.58 -15.86
C ASP A 911 49.94 6.37 -16.40
N THR A 912 49.10 6.64 -17.40
CA THR A 912 48.21 5.64 -18.02
C THR A 912 48.98 4.52 -18.72
N ARG A 913 50.22 4.77 -19.16
CA ARG A 913 51.07 3.75 -19.80
C ARG A 913 51.42 2.60 -18.84
N ARG A 914 51.36 2.85 -17.53
CA ARG A 914 51.71 1.88 -16.48
C ARG A 914 50.51 1.09 -15.97
N TYR A 915 49.32 1.27 -16.54
CA TYR A 915 48.10 0.59 -16.10
C TYR A 915 48.17 -0.93 -16.27
N THR A 916 48.78 -1.41 -17.36
CA THR A 916 48.98 -2.84 -17.59
C THR A 916 49.92 -3.45 -16.56
N THR A 917 51.03 -2.77 -16.26
CA THR A 917 51.97 -3.17 -15.20
C THR A 917 51.29 -3.20 -13.83
N TYR A 918 50.49 -2.19 -13.51
CA TYR A 918 49.73 -2.14 -12.26
C TYR A 918 48.77 -3.33 -12.11
N LEU A 919 48.03 -3.67 -13.18
CA LEU A 919 47.13 -4.81 -13.16
C LEU A 919 47.87 -6.14 -13.01
N HIS A 920 49.01 -6.30 -13.69
CA HIS A 920 49.87 -7.46 -13.56
C HIS A 920 50.43 -7.63 -12.14
N GLN A 921 50.83 -6.53 -11.49
CA GLN A 921 51.27 -6.56 -10.09
C GLN A 921 50.16 -7.00 -9.14
N LEU A 922 48.92 -6.54 -9.33
CA LEU A 922 47.77 -6.98 -8.55
C LEU A 922 47.43 -8.46 -8.79
N GLU A 923 47.61 -8.92 -10.03
CA GLU A 923 47.40 -10.31 -10.40
C GLU A 923 48.38 -11.24 -9.68
N LEU A 924 49.68 -10.94 -9.73
CA LEU A 924 50.72 -11.70 -9.02
C LEU A 924 50.51 -11.71 -7.51
N LEU A 925 50.09 -10.57 -6.94
CA LEU A 925 49.83 -10.46 -5.50
C LEU A 925 48.65 -11.32 -5.03
N THR A 926 47.63 -11.49 -5.87
CA THR A 926 46.35 -12.11 -5.47
C THR A 926 46.09 -13.48 -6.08
N GLN A 927 47.07 -14.05 -6.79
CA GLN A 927 46.98 -15.36 -7.42
C GLN A 927 46.71 -16.46 -6.36
N ASP A 928 45.70 -17.30 -6.61
CA ASP A 928 45.32 -18.47 -5.81
C ASP A 928 44.94 -18.19 -4.33
N LEU A 929 44.68 -16.93 -3.97
CA LEU A 929 44.24 -16.54 -2.62
C LEU A 929 42.76 -16.85 -2.31
N GLY A 930 42.01 -17.53 -3.19
CA GLY A 930 40.55 -17.73 -3.00
C GLY A 930 39.76 -16.41 -2.89
N PRO A 931 38.53 -16.41 -2.32
CA PRO A 931 37.68 -15.21 -2.28
C PRO A 931 38.37 -14.03 -1.59
N THR A 932 38.73 -13.02 -2.37
CA THR A 932 39.58 -11.91 -1.92
C THR A 932 39.02 -10.57 -2.39
N LEU A 933 38.94 -9.61 -1.48
CA LEU A 933 38.47 -8.24 -1.73
C LEU A 933 39.63 -7.25 -1.52
N LEU A 934 40.11 -6.64 -2.60
CA LEU A 934 41.09 -5.56 -2.57
C LEU A 934 40.36 -4.24 -2.35
N ILE A 935 40.65 -3.48 -1.29
CA ILE A 935 39.87 -2.31 -0.90
C ILE A 935 40.73 -1.05 -0.83
N HIS A 936 40.25 0.04 -1.41
CA HIS A 936 40.79 1.40 -1.26
C HIS A 936 39.75 2.33 -0.62
N GLY A 937 40.03 2.82 0.59
CA GLY A 937 39.23 3.82 1.28
C GLY A 937 39.74 5.24 1.03
N VAL A 938 38.86 6.15 0.61
CA VAL A 938 39.18 7.57 0.35
C VAL A 938 38.74 8.47 1.49
N THR A 939 37.62 8.14 2.15
CA THR A 939 37.01 8.96 3.21
C THR A 939 37.24 8.36 4.60
N PRO A 940 37.51 9.18 5.63
CA PRO A 940 37.63 8.70 6.99
C PRO A 940 36.26 8.22 7.49
N VAL A 941 36.22 6.99 8.00
CA VAL A 941 34.99 6.35 8.52
C VAL A 941 34.97 6.22 10.03
N ILE A 942 36.06 6.60 10.69
CA ILE A 942 36.23 6.64 12.14
C ILE A 942 36.73 8.04 12.49
N THR A 943 36.23 8.63 13.57
CA THR A 943 36.72 9.91 14.08
C THR A 943 38.15 9.72 14.55
N THR A 944 39.10 10.35 13.87
CA THR A 944 40.55 10.22 14.11
C THR A 944 41.08 11.10 15.25
N ASP A 945 40.21 11.65 16.10
CA ASP A 945 40.61 12.42 17.31
C ASP A 945 41.02 11.48 18.47
N LEU A 946 41.72 10.38 18.16
CA LEU A 946 42.24 9.41 19.14
C LEU A 946 43.74 9.60 19.37
#